data_AF-A0AB38BS97-F1
#
_entry.id   AF-A0AB38BS97-F1
#
_cell.length_a   1.000
_cell.length_b   1.000
_cell.length_c   1.000
_cell.angle_alpha   90.00
_cell.angle_beta   90.00
_cell.angle_gamma   90.00
#
_symmetry.space_group_name_H-M   'P 1'
#
loop_
_entity.id
_entity.type
_entity.pdbx_description
1 polymer ?
#
loop_
_entity_poly.entity_id
_entity_poly.type
_entity_poly.pdbx_seq_one_letter_code
_entity_poly.pdbx_strand_id
1 'polypeptide(L)'
;MLNAAPMGKLARSTEQQSLGPDRFTPSSVAVREHRNRERADRIIDQFVERFTEKDFFPDDGDEALFALLVQLPEWPADLSIRIHNENDEVLAIFLKGNDESVVQNSVVLMQNADAYIVPDNIPVADDEPLLRWVFSQLPVGSRVGMGGNFPGSHSDSGRIVTLREQIAGLANDQRPLLFDALVAAGEGASKVQLDTRTRNPFLPLWIRQQTLLSAALSELCALYPQVPVGRLEELLEQLPLTVQDDADFLDNGGLPDSFDEALNISLQEWSSSLAIDGLSRTRSFNACTDELAREITSELLAAESGRALLIFEPGDSESFPADPDDTRIVLRHDGYGNYSARDAENGEFVSFKPGTDSFYLAIGSQLKTEERSALGMQFEQDVKGIRDVLTRRAIEKNRGWFDPEQPTEIESDCLPDWFANATDVEKQRWKVAVQDYSQALLEAQAPDLLDPSIYGQPDRLRHYARARLQERILLDHGMTVDPDLITVHTISVEIDPSVGIDIDYEYVGPSELEPHYETQERSLTDLSLENIAFTNINFLLTSRAFDDQGQLVRFLNAGYLFSLIRDLNIGESYSRYLSTVLSTSAAGQWHCERYARVMRAQMRLDAIEAKMAGDFLGDGGLPPELANRGYKWVAAVLDHPTDSDDRAMVEGHRIQVSQLLINGVSLSGVLVIGTESRSSVATLMVFTPQAPDGICFREMSNSQEFRQRILLEPDFLDYLVGKAPLAAQADVRHVLTAGRDTLFMGLQPCTGNFLEAVYESEVARVISAVDEQTNTNWETYWESAWEITKVVGDIVLIFTPFKVQLPIAALRSFYAIWQGVGKKSSEQGIAPLYFVQAALLLADALTLSKGRRVRTSSAAKTGRSVLDPKTAVSKTPVGLKMRDDGIYRGIHEKAQEGVPSRFYAVQQEKVYAVTYDSDSAAWRVIDSRRPDAYYQLPIQLDDQGVWVHASTGLRGGGRHRITKLPMESAGGAGTPGKSAGKLRYKIHMNDFFDTAEFKAAYEHIQAKDLEASVKNAVEKYVLDGAAHLHKWKPTAKNKLDKNGKFYFLDLTSIGDSTGRGDWRLGLKRVEKGMLEPFDIVNHKNM
;
A
#
# COMPACT_ATOMS: atom_id res chain seq x y z
N MET A 1 -28.33 4.63 -16.64
CA MET A 1 -27.22 3.66 -16.76
C MET A 1 -26.40 3.82 -15.51
N LEU A 2 -26.53 2.85 -14.60
CA LEU A 2 -26.07 2.91 -13.22
C LEU A 2 -24.57 2.57 -13.17
N ASN A 3 -23.72 3.57 -12.91
CA ASN A 3 -22.33 3.35 -12.53
C ASN A 3 -22.33 2.93 -11.05
N ALA A 4 -22.51 1.64 -10.80
CA ALA A 4 -22.40 1.05 -9.47
C ALA A 4 -20.97 1.27 -8.95
N ALA A 5 -20.85 1.80 -7.72
CA ALA A 5 -19.59 1.75 -6.99
C ALA A 5 -19.13 0.28 -6.90
N PRO A 6 -17.84 -0.01 -7.16
CA PRO A 6 -17.33 -1.38 -7.12
C PRO A 6 -17.58 -1.97 -5.73
N MET A 7 -18.35 -3.08 -5.68
CA MET A 7 -18.69 -3.74 -4.42
C MET A 7 -17.41 -4.15 -3.67
N GLY A 8 -17.35 -3.82 -2.38
CA GLY A 8 -16.34 -4.34 -1.45
C GLY A 8 -15.35 -3.34 -0.86
N LYS A 9 -15.31 -2.08 -1.35
CA LYS A 9 -14.41 -1.04 -0.78
C LYS A 9 -15.11 0.18 -0.21
N LEU A 10 -16.31 0.50 -0.69
CA LEU A 10 -17.16 1.56 -0.17
C LEU A 10 -18.41 0.93 0.45
N ALA A 11 -18.96 1.55 1.49
CA ALA A 11 -20.26 1.12 2.03
C ALA A 11 -21.34 1.19 0.93
N ARG A 12 -22.37 0.33 1.04
CA ARG A 12 -23.42 0.19 0.01
C ARG A 12 -24.11 1.53 -0.25
N SER A 13 -24.37 1.84 -1.53
CA SER A 13 -25.16 3.03 -1.91
C SER A 13 -26.59 2.96 -1.38
N THR A 14 -27.27 4.11 -1.31
CA THR A 14 -28.65 4.21 -0.80
C THR A 14 -29.60 3.27 -1.54
N GLU A 15 -29.44 3.13 -2.86
CA GLU A 15 -30.22 2.18 -3.67
C GLU A 15 -29.85 0.72 -3.37
N GLN A 16 -28.58 0.40 -3.12
CA GLN A 16 -28.13 -0.95 -2.76
C GLN A 16 -28.57 -1.38 -1.35
N GLN A 17 -28.68 -0.44 -0.41
CA GLN A 17 -29.23 -0.71 0.93
C GLN A 17 -30.71 -1.09 0.89
N SER A 18 -31.45 -0.63 -0.13
CA SER A 18 -32.86 -0.98 -0.35
C SER A 18 -33.06 -2.38 -0.96
N LEU A 19 -32.01 -2.98 -1.54
CA LEU A 19 -32.06 -4.23 -2.32
C LEU A 19 -31.29 -5.41 -1.69
N GLY A 20 -30.48 -5.16 -0.65
CA GLY A 20 -29.59 -6.16 -0.03
C GLY A 20 -30.17 -6.94 1.16
N PRO A 21 -29.51 -8.02 1.62
CA PRO A 21 -29.91 -8.76 2.82
C PRO A 21 -29.89 -7.87 4.08
N ASP A 22 -30.67 -8.25 5.09
CA ASP A 22 -30.98 -7.49 6.32
C ASP A 22 -29.81 -7.42 7.34
N ARG A 23 -28.54 -7.51 6.89
CA ARG A 23 -27.34 -7.54 7.74
C ARG A 23 -26.31 -6.50 7.30
N PHE A 24 -25.69 -5.83 8.28
CA PHE A 24 -24.59 -4.87 8.08
C PHE A 24 -23.40 -5.49 7.32
N THR A 25 -22.77 -4.69 6.44
CA THR A 25 -21.58 -5.07 5.66
C THR A 25 -20.59 -3.89 5.68
N PRO A 26 -19.54 -3.93 6.51
CA PRO A 26 -18.59 -2.81 6.65
C PRO A 26 -17.65 -2.66 5.44
N SER A 27 -17.16 -1.44 5.22
CA SER A 27 -16.03 -1.14 4.32
C SER A 27 -14.68 -1.60 4.91
N SER A 28 -13.67 -1.74 4.04
CA SER A 28 -12.27 -2.02 4.44
C SER A 28 -11.72 -0.98 5.41
N VAL A 29 -12.01 0.30 5.15
CA VAL A 29 -11.63 1.42 6.00
C VAL A 29 -12.23 1.26 7.40
N ALA A 30 -13.52 0.95 7.48
CA ALA A 30 -14.22 0.79 8.75
C ALA A 30 -13.65 -0.37 9.59
N VAL A 31 -13.28 -1.48 8.94
CA VAL A 31 -12.58 -2.61 9.60
C VAL A 31 -11.23 -2.16 10.15
N ARG A 32 -10.43 -1.41 9.36
CA ARG A 32 -9.12 -0.90 9.77
C ARG A 32 -9.23 0.04 10.97
N GLU A 33 -10.17 0.98 10.93
CA GLU A 33 -10.43 1.93 12.02
C GLU A 33 -10.92 1.24 13.29
N HIS A 34 -11.82 0.25 13.16
CA HIS A 34 -12.27 -0.55 14.30
C HIS A 34 -11.10 -1.29 14.96
N ARG A 35 -10.25 -1.96 14.17
CA ARG A 35 -9.05 -2.63 14.70
C ARG A 35 -8.04 -1.68 15.32
N ASN A 36 -7.86 -0.49 14.76
CA ASN A 36 -6.96 0.51 15.34
C ASN A 36 -7.44 0.92 16.76
N ARG A 37 -8.76 1.08 16.93
CA ARG A 37 -9.38 1.33 18.25
C ARG A 37 -9.20 0.15 19.21
N GLU A 38 -9.44 -1.08 18.77
CA GLU A 38 -9.20 -2.27 19.59
C GLU A 38 -7.74 -2.42 20.01
N ARG A 39 -6.80 -2.13 19.10
CA ARG A 39 -5.37 -2.14 19.40
C ARG A 39 -5.05 -1.08 20.47
N ALA A 40 -5.58 0.12 20.33
CA ALA A 40 -5.41 1.19 21.32
C ALA A 40 -5.95 0.77 22.70
N ASP A 41 -7.16 0.21 22.78
CA ASP A 41 -7.72 -0.29 24.04
C ASP A 41 -6.85 -1.38 24.66
N ARG A 42 -6.40 -2.37 23.86
CA ARG A 42 -5.56 -3.47 24.33
C ARG A 42 -4.22 -3.00 24.86
N ILE A 43 -3.60 -2.00 24.24
CA ILE A 43 -2.36 -1.40 24.73
C ILE A 43 -2.63 -0.76 26.10
N ILE A 44 -3.71 0.01 26.22
CA ILE A 44 -4.09 0.66 27.49
C ILE A 44 -4.40 -0.37 28.57
N ASP A 45 -5.15 -1.43 28.26
CA ASP A 45 -5.48 -2.50 29.20
C ASP A 45 -4.22 -3.22 29.70
N GLN A 46 -3.26 -3.49 28.82
CA GLN A 46 -1.95 -4.02 29.24
C GLN A 46 -1.20 -3.06 30.18
N PHE A 47 -1.27 -1.75 29.94
CA PHE A 47 -0.69 -0.75 30.85
C PHE A 47 -1.39 -0.75 32.21
N VAL A 48 -2.72 -0.76 32.23
CA VAL A 48 -3.51 -0.65 33.45
C VAL A 48 -3.44 -1.93 34.29
N GLU A 49 -3.55 -3.10 33.66
CA GLU A 49 -3.72 -4.37 34.37
C GLU A 49 -2.40 -5.05 34.72
N ARG A 50 -1.37 -4.89 33.87
CA ARG A 50 -0.18 -5.75 33.91
C ARG A 50 1.15 -5.01 33.98
N PHE A 51 1.18 -3.70 33.72
CA PHE A 51 2.45 -2.94 33.74
C PHE A 51 3.11 -2.84 35.10
N THR A 52 2.40 -3.13 36.18
CA THR A 52 2.95 -3.25 37.53
C THR A 52 3.72 -4.56 37.74
N GLU A 53 3.54 -5.57 36.87
CA GLU A 53 4.33 -6.81 36.89
C GLU A 53 5.79 -6.52 36.54
N LYS A 54 6.72 -7.13 37.29
CA LYS A 54 8.16 -7.02 37.03
C LYS A 54 8.51 -7.55 35.64
N ASP A 55 9.33 -6.81 34.89
CA ASP A 55 9.82 -7.16 33.55
C ASP A 55 8.71 -7.32 32.48
N PHE A 56 7.47 -6.97 32.79
CA PHE A 56 6.40 -6.94 31.79
C PHE A 56 6.52 -5.69 30.92
N PHE A 57 6.34 -5.87 29.62
CA PHE A 57 6.31 -4.80 28.64
C PHE A 57 5.14 -5.02 27.68
N PRO A 58 4.27 -4.02 27.46
CA PRO A 58 3.11 -4.18 26.58
C PRO A 58 3.51 -4.38 25.12
N ASP A 59 2.82 -5.29 24.43
CA ASP A 59 3.03 -5.48 22.99
C ASP A 59 2.60 -4.23 22.21
N ASP A 60 3.45 -3.77 21.29
CA ASP A 60 3.32 -2.50 20.55
C ASP A 60 3.15 -1.24 21.43
N GLY A 61 3.53 -1.31 22.71
CA GLY A 61 3.32 -0.24 23.68
C GLY A 61 4.44 0.79 23.80
N ASP A 62 5.47 0.76 22.94
CA ASP A 62 6.66 1.59 23.09
C ASP A 62 6.34 3.10 23.05
N GLU A 63 5.62 3.54 22.02
CA GLU A 63 5.23 4.94 21.85
C GLU A 63 4.31 5.41 22.99
N ALA A 64 3.39 4.53 23.42
CA ALA A 64 2.50 4.78 24.55
C ALA A 64 3.28 4.97 25.86
N LEU A 65 4.32 4.16 26.09
CA LEU A 65 5.20 4.30 27.25
C LEU A 65 5.89 5.67 27.27
N PHE A 66 6.47 6.09 26.14
CA PHE A 66 7.18 7.39 26.09
C PHE A 66 6.22 8.57 26.23
N ALA A 67 5.03 8.48 25.62
CA ALA A 67 3.97 9.45 25.81
C ALA A 67 3.53 9.57 27.27
N LEU A 68 3.37 8.44 27.97
CA LEU A 68 3.01 8.42 29.40
C LEU A 68 4.13 8.96 30.29
N LEU A 69 5.39 8.59 30.02
CA LEU A 69 6.55 9.02 30.79
C LEU A 69 6.68 10.54 30.83
N VAL A 70 6.61 11.21 29.68
CA VAL A 70 6.77 12.67 29.62
C VAL A 70 5.61 13.44 30.28
N GLN A 71 4.46 12.77 30.49
CA GLN A 71 3.29 13.37 31.14
C GLN A 71 3.23 13.11 32.65
N LEU A 72 4.18 12.38 33.23
CA LEU A 72 4.25 12.21 34.68
C LEU A 72 4.43 13.57 35.39
N PRO A 73 3.80 13.79 36.56
CA PRO A 73 3.91 15.06 37.29
C PRO A 73 5.35 15.49 37.56
N GLU A 74 6.18 14.54 38.00
CA GLU A 74 7.60 14.75 38.34
C GLU A 74 8.54 14.68 37.13
N TRP A 75 8.04 14.48 35.90
CA TRP A 75 8.85 14.57 34.68
C TRP A 75 9.23 16.04 34.41
N PRO A 76 10.54 16.37 34.23
CA PRO A 76 10.98 17.74 33.98
C PRO A 76 10.44 18.30 32.65
N ALA A 77 9.98 19.56 32.66
CA ALA A 77 9.41 20.19 31.46
C ALA A 77 10.44 20.50 30.36
N ASP A 78 11.71 20.59 30.74
CA ASP A 78 12.88 20.84 29.89
C ASP A 78 13.58 19.55 29.42
N LEU A 79 13.02 18.37 29.74
CA LEU A 79 13.55 17.07 29.36
C LEU A 79 12.68 16.41 28.28
N SER A 80 13.29 16.13 27.12
CA SER A 80 12.65 15.38 26.02
C SER A 80 13.09 13.90 25.98
N ILE A 81 12.29 13.05 25.35
CA ILE A 81 12.72 11.72 24.90
C ILE A 81 12.85 11.78 23.38
N ARG A 82 14.02 11.42 22.86
CA ARG A 82 14.31 11.36 21.43
C ARG A 82 14.58 9.91 21.03
N ILE A 83 13.77 9.40 20.11
CA ILE A 83 13.95 8.07 19.54
C ILE A 83 14.80 8.24 18.29
N HIS A 84 15.97 7.63 18.26
CA HIS A 84 16.89 7.67 17.14
C HIS A 84 16.92 6.31 16.44
N ASN A 85 17.16 6.31 15.14
CA ASN A 85 17.59 5.09 14.45
C ASN A 85 19.09 4.85 14.68
N GLU A 86 19.61 3.75 14.15
CA GLU A 86 21.04 3.41 14.23
C GLU A 86 21.97 4.44 13.55
N ASN A 87 21.44 5.30 12.68
CA ASN A 87 22.20 6.36 12.00
C ASN A 87 22.16 7.69 12.78
N ASP A 88 21.73 7.67 14.05
CA ASP A 88 21.56 8.84 14.92
C ASP A 88 20.51 9.86 14.41
N GLU A 89 19.61 9.43 13.53
CA GLU A 89 18.53 10.28 13.03
C GLU A 89 17.29 10.16 13.90
N VAL A 90 16.68 11.31 14.21
CA VAL A 90 15.47 11.37 15.03
C VAL A 90 14.27 10.75 14.29
N LEU A 91 13.65 9.75 14.89
CA LEU A 91 12.41 9.08 14.47
C LEU A 91 11.18 9.71 15.11
N ALA A 92 11.26 10.01 16.40
CA ALA A 92 10.19 10.62 17.17
C ALA A 92 10.75 11.45 18.34
N ILE A 93 10.03 12.51 18.70
CA ILE A 93 10.33 13.36 19.86
C ILE A 93 9.10 13.38 20.75
N PHE A 94 9.28 13.03 22.02
CA PHE A 94 8.27 13.16 23.05
C PHE A 94 8.67 14.26 24.02
N LEU A 95 7.72 15.15 24.31
CA LEU A 95 7.91 16.28 25.21
C LEU A 95 6.64 16.53 26.00
N LYS A 96 6.80 16.94 27.27
CA LYS A 96 5.69 17.31 28.15
C LYS A 96 4.87 18.46 27.56
N GLY A 97 5.56 19.55 27.19
CA GLY A 97 5.01 20.70 26.50
C GLY A 97 5.04 20.59 24.97
N ASN A 98 4.75 21.70 24.31
CA ASN A 98 4.70 21.81 22.84
C ASN A 98 5.79 22.74 22.28
N ASP A 99 6.62 23.30 23.14
CA ASP A 99 7.67 24.25 22.78
C ASP A 99 9.03 23.58 22.94
N GLU A 100 9.63 23.20 21.81
CA GLU A 100 10.96 22.59 21.80
C GLU A 100 12.05 23.53 22.32
N SER A 101 11.85 24.85 22.27
CA SER A 101 12.86 25.81 22.72
C SER A 101 13.14 25.76 24.23
N VAL A 102 12.24 25.16 25.01
CA VAL A 102 12.38 24.97 26.46
C VAL A 102 13.26 23.75 26.79
N VAL A 103 13.53 22.88 25.82
CA VAL A 103 14.30 21.64 26.03
C VAL A 103 15.78 21.96 26.27
N GLN A 104 16.28 21.55 27.44
CA GLN A 104 17.70 21.67 27.81
C GLN A 104 18.43 20.32 27.78
N ASN A 105 17.72 19.23 28.05
CA ASN A 105 18.28 17.89 28.10
C ASN A 105 17.39 16.90 27.31
N SER A 106 17.98 15.78 26.87
CA SER A 106 17.24 14.72 26.18
C SER A 106 17.68 13.34 26.62
N VAL A 107 16.73 12.45 26.85
CA VAL A 107 16.94 11.01 26.89
C VAL A 107 16.97 10.51 25.45
N VAL A 108 18.07 9.89 25.03
CA VAL A 108 18.24 9.35 23.68
C VAL A 108 18.11 7.83 23.72
N LEU A 109 17.21 7.29 22.91
CA LEU A 109 16.96 5.86 22.78
C LEU A 109 17.21 5.44 21.34
N MET A 110 18.17 4.55 21.11
CA MET A 110 18.42 3.99 19.77
C MET A 110 17.54 2.76 19.54
N GLN A 111 16.78 2.77 18.45
CA GLN A 111 15.91 1.68 18.03
C GLN A 111 16.57 0.87 16.90
N ASN A 112 16.60 -0.46 17.05
CA ASN A 112 16.96 -1.43 16.02
C ASN A 112 15.83 -2.47 15.90
N ALA A 113 15.20 -2.51 14.72
CA ALA A 113 14.02 -3.32 14.45
C ALA A 113 12.95 -3.11 15.56
N ASP A 114 12.65 -4.16 16.33
CA ASP A 114 11.63 -4.17 17.38
C ASP A 114 12.24 -4.01 18.80
N ALA A 115 13.47 -3.50 18.91
CA ALA A 115 14.17 -3.39 20.20
C ALA A 115 14.96 -2.08 20.36
N TYR A 116 15.22 -1.71 21.63
CA TYR A 116 16.08 -0.58 22.00
C TYR A 116 17.47 -1.07 22.40
N ILE A 117 18.50 -0.47 21.80
CA ILE A 117 19.90 -0.80 22.05
C ILE A 117 20.45 0.11 23.14
N VAL A 118 21.12 -0.51 24.11
CA VAL A 118 21.97 0.18 25.09
C VAL A 118 23.41 0.09 24.58
N PRO A 119 24.19 1.20 24.59
CA PRO A 119 25.60 1.16 24.19
C PRO A 119 26.42 0.15 25.01
N ASP A 120 27.28 -0.64 24.35
CA ASP A 120 28.10 -1.71 24.97
C ASP A 120 28.97 -1.24 26.15
N ASN A 121 29.26 0.05 26.20
CA ASN A 121 30.09 0.68 27.24
C ASN A 121 29.37 0.88 28.58
N ILE A 122 28.06 0.57 28.64
CA ILE A 122 27.20 0.89 29.77
C ILE A 122 26.67 -0.41 30.37
N PRO A 123 27.15 -0.81 31.56
CA PRO A 123 26.66 -2.01 32.22
C PRO A 123 25.22 -1.78 32.70
N VAL A 124 24.24 -2.35 31.99
CA VAL A 124 22.85 -2.39 32.41
C VAL A 124 22.52 -3.79 32.88
N ALA A 125 21.96 -3.91 34.08
CA ALA A 125 21.52 -5.19 34.64
C ALA A 125 20.48 -5.87 33.73
N ASP A 126 20.43 -7.21 33.74
CA ASP A 126 19.52 -7.99 32.89
C ASP A 126 18.03 -7.75 33.21
N ASP A 127 17.71 -7.21 34.39
CA ASP A 127 16.35 -6.85 34.78
C ASP A 127 16.02 -5.39 34.45
N GLU A 128 14.83 -5.16 33.85
CA GLU A 128 14.32 -3.83 33.47
C GLU A 128 15.27 -2.97 32.59
N PRO A 129 15.84 -3.50 31.48
CA PRO A 129 16.93 -2.85 30.76
C PRO A 129 16.57 -1.48 30.17
N LEU A 130 15.36 -1.32 29.61
CA LEU A 130 14.93 -0.05 29.02
C LEU A 130 14.71 1.03 30.09
N LEU A 131 14.02 0.72 31.17
CA LEU A 131 13.72 1.68 32.24
C LEU A 131 14.99 2.09 33.00
N ARG A 132 15.89 1.13 33.26
CA ARG A 132 17.22 1.43 33.81
C ARG A 132 18.02 2.35 32.89
N TRP A 133 17.96 2.11 31.59
CA TRP A 133 18.63 2.97 30.62
C TRP A 133 18.07 4.40 30.63
N VAL A 134 16.74 4.56 30.63
CA VAL A 134 16.10 5.89 30.81
C VAL A 134 16.57 6.55 32.11
N PHE A 135 16.61 5.82 33.22
CA PHE A 135 17.03 6.33 34.53
C PHE A 135 18.47 6.83 34.54
N SER A 136 19.37 6.14 33.83
CA SER A 136 20.78 6.54 33.74
C SER A 136 21.00 7.88 33.03
N GLN A 137 20.03 8.31 32.23
CA GLN A 137 20.05 9.57 31.48
C GLN A 137 19.26 10.70 32.17
N LEU A 138 18.62 10.43 33.32
CA LEU A 138 17.87 11.46 34.03
C LEU A 138 18.81 12.49 34.68
N PRO A 139 18.41 13.78 34.75
CA PRO A 139 19.18 14.80 35.45
C PRO A 139 19.44 14.45 36.92
N VAL A 140 20.61 14.86 37.43
CA VAL A 140 20.99 14.67 38.84
C VAL A 140 19.94 15.32 39.75
N GLY A 141 19.35 14.54 40.65
CA GLY A 141 18.28 14.99 41.55
C GLY A 141 16.85 14.81 40.99
N SER A 142 16.68 14.15 39.86
CA SER A 142 15.36 13.81 39.30
C SER A 142 14.48 13.05 40.33
N ARG A 143 13.23 13.50 40.45
CA ARG A 143 12.21 12.93 41.35
C ARG A 143 11.31 11.89 40.66
N VAL A 144 11.59 11.56 39.39
CA VAL A 144 10.86 10.54 38.62
C VAL A 144 10.92 9.18 39.35
N GLY A 145 9.77 8.51 39.51
CA GLY A 145 9.66 7.24 40.23
C GLY A 145 9.84 7.35 41.74
N MET A 146 9.77 8.54 42.35
CA MET A 146 9.78 8.70 43.81
C MET A 146 8.36 8.66 44.39
N GLY A 147 8.24 8.39 45.70
CA GLY A 147 6.96 8.41 46.43
C GLY A 147 6.44 7.04 46.88
N GLY A 148 7.15 5.95 46.56
CA GLY A 148 6.79 4.60 47.00
C GLY A 148 6.87 4.44 48.52
N ASN A 149 5.80 3.88 49.10
CA ASN A 149 5.69 3.64 50.54
C ASN A 149 6.07 2.19 50.92
N PHE A 150 7.28 1.76 50.55
CA PHE A 150 7.80 0.42 50.86
C PHE A 150 9.33 0.43 51.08
N PRO A 151 9.88 -0.55 51.82
CA PRO A 151 11.33 -0.64 52.05
C PRO A 151 12.11 -0.75 50.74
N GLY A 152 13.09 0.15 50.54
CA GLY A 152 13.91 0.16 49.32
C GLY A 152 13.35 0.99 48.17
N SER A 153 12.26 1.73 48.36
CA SER A 153 11.67 2.62 47.34
C SER A 153 12.61 3.74 46.85
N HIS A 154 13.67 4.04 47.60
CA HIS A 154 14.71 5.01 47.20
C HIS A 154 15.83 4.39 46.33
N SER A 155 15.88 3.07 46.18
CA SER A 155 16.80 2.41 45.24
C SER A 155 16.30 2.53 43.81
N ASP A 156 17.17 2.41 42.80
CA ASP A 156 16.74 2.46 41.39
C ASP A 156 15.68 1.41 41.06
N SER A 157 15.83 0.18 41.58
CA SER A 157 14.82 -0.88 41.43
C SER A 157 13.49 -0.53 42.11
N GLY A 158 13.54 0.08 43.30
CA GLY A 158 12.33 0.56 43.98
C GLY A 158 11.65 1.71 43.23
N ARG A 159 12.43 2.63 42.67
CA ARG A 159 11.89 3.73 41.87
C ARG A 159 11.24 3.24 40.57
N ILE A 160 11.77 2.18 39.95
CA ILE A 160 11.15 1.54 38.78
C ILE A 160 9.78 0.93 39.14
N VAL A 161 9.66 0.29 40.32
CA VAL A 161 8.36 -0.23 40.80
C VAL A 161 7.35 0.91 40.95
N THR A 162 7.72 1.99 41.63
CA THR A 162 6.86 3.17 41.79
C THR A 162 6.53 3.84 40.46
N LEU A 163 7.48 3.90 39.52
CA LEU A 163 7.25 4.43 38.18
C LEU A 163 6.19 3.62 37.43
N ARG A 164 6.27 2.30 37.47
CA ARG A 164 5.29 1.40 36.84
C ARG A 164 3.88 1.63 37.39
N GLU A 165 3.74 1.76 38.71
CA GLU A 165 2.47 2.11 39.36
C GLU A 165 1.94 3.48 38.91
N GLN A 166 2.81 4.50 38.85
CA GLN A 166 2.44 5.84 38.39
C GLN A 166 1.99 5.86 36.93
N ILE A 167 2.66 5.11 36.05
CA ILE A 167 2.31 5.00 34.64
C ILE A 167 0.97 4.26 34.46
N ALA A 168 0.79 3.13 35.15
CA ALA A 168 -0.47 2.38 35.12
C ALA A 168 -1.64 3.25 35.63
N GLY A 169 -1.44 3.99 36.72
CA GLY A 169 -2.42 4.94 37.24
C GLY A 169 -2.74 6.06 36.26
N LEU A 170 -1.72 6.67 35.63
CA LEU A 170 -1.91 7.72 34.64
C LEU A 170 -2.65 7.21 33.39
N ALA A 171 -2.31 6.02 32.90
CA ALA A 171 -2.97 5.38 31.77
C ALA A 171 -4.46 5.12 32.06
N ASN A 172 -4.79 4.72 33.29
CA ASN A 172 -6.17 4.54 33.72
C ASN A 172 -6.92 5.88 33.85
N ASP A 173 -6.33 6.86 34.54
CA ASP A 173 -6.96 8.15 34.84
C ASP A 173 -7.18 9.01 33.59
N GLN A 174 -6.30 8.87 32.59
CA GLN A 174 -6.35 9.62 31.34
C GLN A 174 -6.68 8.73 30.13
N ARG A 175 -7.33 7.60 30.37
CA ARG A 175 -7.68 6.60 29.33
C ARG A 175 -8.32 7.20 28.07
N PRO A 176 -9.31 8.12 28.13
CA PRO A 176 -9.89 8.71 26.94
C PRO A 176 -8.88 9.47 26.07
N LEU A 177 -8.04 10.31 26.70
CA LEU A 177 -7.03 11.08 25.98
C LEU A 177 -5.89 10.19 25.47
N LEU A 178 -5.48 9.17 26.23
CA LEU A 178 -4.48 8.22 25.79
C LEU A 178 -4.99 7.42 24.58
N PHE A 179 -6.25 6.98 24.61
CA PHE A 179 -6.90 6.28 23.50
C PHE A 179 -6.90 7.12 22.22
N ASP A 180 -7.37 8.38 22.31
CA ASP A 180 -7.39 9.29 21.16
C ASP A 180 -5.98 9.51 20.59
N ALA A 181 -4.96 9.61 21.47
CA ALA A 181 -3.58 9.78 21.04
C ALA A 181 -3.05 8.54 20.31
N LEU A 182 -3.36 7.33 20.77
CA LEU A 182 -2.92 6.08 20.13
C LEU A 182 -3.59 5.89 18.77
N VAL A 183 -4.89 6.16 18.67
CA VAL A 183 -5.62 6.11 17.40
C VAL A 183 -5.03 7.11 16.40
N ALA A 184 -4.81 8.36 16.82
CA ALA A 184 -4.26 9.41 15.97
C ALA A 184 -2.77 9.22 15.63
N ALA A 185 -1.95 8.73 16.55
CA ALA A 185 -0.54 8.41 16.31
C ALA A 185 -0.40 7.26 15.29
N GLY A 186 -1.32 6.28 15.31
CA GLY A 186 -1.41 5.25 14.27
C GLY A 186 -1.55 5.82 12.85
N GLU A 187 -2.14 7.01 12.72
CA GLU A 187 -2.30 7.77 11.46
C GLU A 187 -1.15 8.77 11.21
N GLY A 188 -0.17 8.85 12.11
CA GLY A 188 1.00 9.73 12.00
C GLY A 188 0.80 11.15 12.54
N ALA A 189 -0.25 11.39 13.35
CA ALA A 189 -0.50 12.70 13.95
C ALA A 189 0.59 13.08 14.97
N SER A 190 0.89 14.38 15.05
CA SER A 190 1.81 14.95 16.04
C SER A 190 1.32 16.31 16.55
N LYS A 191 1.88 16.77 17.68
CA LYS A 191 1.53 18.08 18.27
C LYS A 191 1.81 19.27 17.33
N VAL A 192 2.73 19.11 16.38
CA VAL A 192 3.13 20.17 15.42
C VAL A 192 2.14 20.32 14.25
N GLN A 193 1.34 19.30 13.93
CA GLN A 193 0.42 19.31 12.77
C GLN A 193 -1.00 19.80 13.09
N LEU A 194 -1.43 19.74 14.36
CA LEU A 194 -2.81 20.09 14.76
C LEU A 194 -2.91 21.59 15.08
N ASP A 195 -3.48 22.37 14.16
CA ASP A 195 -3.60 23.83 14.29
C ASP A 195 -4.85 24.30 15.08
N THR A 196 -5.72 23.40 15.56
CA THR A 196 -6.99 23.79 16.20
C THR A 196 -7.45 22.91 17.39
N ARG A 197 -7.69 23.59 18.52
CA ARG A 197 -8.60 23.33 19.66
C ARG A 197 -8.63 22.04 20.50
N THR A 198 -7.90 20.96 20.23
CA THR A 198 -7.75 19.85 21.19
C THR A 198 -6.32 19.33 21.21
N ARG A 199 -5.45 19.99 21.99
CA ARG A 199 -4.04 19.59 22.15
C ARG A 199 -3.96 18.37 23.08
N ASN A 200 -4.05 17.18 22.50
CA ASN A 200 -3.86 15.94 23.24
C ASN A 200 -2.39 15.85 23.74
N PRO A 201 -2.15 15.81 25.07
CA PRO A 201 -0.80 15.87 25.63
C PRO A 201 0.03 14.60 25.36
N PHE A 202 -0.63 13.47 25.08
CA PHE A 202 0.01 12.17 24.83
C PHE A 202 0.49 11.99 23.39
N LEU A 203 0.17 12.92 22.47
CA LEU A 203 0.77 12.90 21.14
C LEU A 203 2.27 13.22 21.23
N PRO A 204 3.12 12.58 20.40
CA PRO A 204 4.50 13.00 20.25
C PRO A 204 4.56 14.44 19.75
N LEU A 205 5.62 15.15 20.16
CA LEU A 205 5.89 16.50 19.66
C LEU A 205 6.05 16.46 18.14
N TRP A 206 6.85 15.51 17.68
CA TRP A 206 7.17 15.33 16.28
C TRP A 206 7.43 13.86 15.98
N ILE A 207 7.00 13.40 14.81
CA ILE A 207 7.34 12.09 14.24
C ILE A 207 7.90 12.36 12.86
N ARG A 208 8.86 11.54 12.40
CA ARG A 208 9.53 11.64 11.09
C ARG A 208 8.62 11.57 9.86
N GLN A 209 7.34 11.34 10.06
CA GLN A 209 6.38 11.10 9.01
C GLN A 209 5.85 12.41 8.45
N GLN A 210 6.19 12.66 7.20
CA GLN A 210 5.52 13.66 6.39
C GLN A 210 5.12 12.95 5.12
N THR A 211 3.85 12.55 5.00
CA THR A 211 3.21 12.40 3.69
C THR A 211 2.89 13.80 3.22
N LEU A 212 3.39 14.24 2.06
CA LEU A 212 2.80 15.40 1.41
C LEU A 212 1.41 15.02 0.95
N LEU A 213 0.43 15.55 1.67
CA LEU A 213 -0.96 15.50 1.26
C LEU A 213 -1.05 16.18 -0.12
N SER A 214 -1.77 15.54 -1.04
CA SER A 214 -2.17 16.21 -2.28
C SER A 214 -3.01 17.46 -1.94
N ALA A 215 -3.09 18.41 -2.86
CA ALA A 215 -3.89 19.62 -2.62
C ALA A 215 -5.36 19.27 -2.31
N ALA A 216 -5.96 18.34 -3.05
CA ALA A 216 -7.30 17.83 -2.78
C ALA A 216 -7.42 17.19 -1.39
N LEU A 217 -6.49 16.30 -1.01
CA LEU A 217 -6.55 15.65 0.29
C LEU A 217 -6.39 16.68 1.43
N SER A 218 -5.51 17.65 1.27
CA SER A 218 -5.35 18.74 2.23
C SER A 218 -6.63 19.57 2.38
N GLU A 219 -7.33 19.88 1.29
CA GLU A 219 -8.59 20.63 1.33
C GLU A 219 -9.72 19.79 1.95
N LEU A 220 -9.81 18.48 1.62
CA LEU A 220 -10.76 17.57 2.26
C LEU A 220 -10.51 17.45 3.77
N CYS A 221 -9.26 17.31 4.21
CA CYS A 221 -8.92 17.31 5.64
C CYS A 221 -9.28 18.63 6.31
N ALA A 222 -9.20 19.76 5.61
CA ALA A 222 -9.61 21.05 6.13
C ALA A 222 -11.13 21.19 6.27
N LEU A 223 -11.90 20.59 5.35
CA LEU A 223 -13.36 20.57 5.39
C LEU A 223 -13.90 19.58 6.43
N TYR A 224 -13.21 18.45 6.62
CA TYR A 224 -13.60 17.36 7.52
C TYR A 224 -12.52 17.06 8.56
N PRO A 225 -12.19 18.01 9.46
CA PRO A 225 -11.03 17.92 10.35
C PRO A 225 -11.14 16.82 11.41
N GLN A 226 -12.34 16.27 11.63
CA GLN A 226 -12.57 15.20 12.59
C GLN A 226 -12.44 13.80 11.96
N VAL A 227 -12.36 13.72 10.62
CA VAL A 227 -12.36 12.45 9.89
C VAL A 227 -10.91 11.99 9.70
N PRO A 228 -10.61 10.69 9.94
CA PRO A 228 -9.31 10.09 9.65
C PRO A 228 -8.78 10.42 8.26
N VAL A 229 -7.52 10.85 8.17
CA VAL A 229 -6.89 11.22 6.89
C VAL A 229 -6.87 9.99 5.96
N GLY A 230 -6.57 8.81 6.51
CA GLY A 230 -6.55 7.57 5.74
C GLY A 230 -7.89 7.15 5.15
N ARG A 231 -9.02 7.64 5.68
CA ARG A 231 -10.36 7.42 5.09
C ARG A 231 -10.57 8.30 3.87
N LEU A 232 -10.18 9.58 3.96
CA LEU A 232 -10.27 10.54 2.86
C LEU A 232 -9.29 10.19 1.73
N GLU A 233 -8.10 9.73 2.08
CA GLU A 233 -7.08 9.25 1.14
C GLU A 233 -7.58 8.03 0.36
N GLU A 234 -8.09 6.99 1.03
CA GLU A 234 -8.62 5.79 0.37
C GLU A 234 -9.80 6.11 -0.56
N LEU A 235 -10.63 7.09 -0.19
CA LEU A 235 -11.75 7.54 -1.01
C LEU A 235 -11.27 8.26 -2.29
N LEU A 236 -10.25 9.11 -2.20
CA LEU A 236 -9.58 9.71 -3.36
C LEU A 236 -8.86 8.68 -4.24
N GLU A 237 -8.30 7.63 -3.65
CA GLU A 237 -7.69 6.52 -4.42
C GLU A 237 -8.74 5.71 -5.18
N GLN A 238 -9.93 5.50 -4.60
CA GLN A 238 -11.02 4.78 -5.28
C GLN A 238 -11.70 5.61 -6.36
N LEU A 239 -11.89 6.90 -6.10
CA LEU A 239 -12.56 7.84 -6.99
C LEU A 239 -11.61 9.01 -7.28
N PRO A 240 -10.55 8.79 -8.09
CA PRO A 240 -9.60 9.84 -8.40
C PRO A 240 -10.29 10.98 -9.13
N LEU A 241 -10.12 12.20 -8.61
CA LEU A 241 -10.62 13.41 -9.25
C LEU A 241 -9.89 13.63 -10.59
N THR A 242 -10.64 14.01 -11.63
CA THR A 242 -9.98 14.45 -12.87
C THR A 242 -9.25 15.76 -12.62
N VAL A 243 -8.31 16.12 -13.49
CA VAL A 243 -7.59 17.42 -13.40
C VAL A 243 -8.55 18.61 -13.38
N GLN A 244 -9.72 18.47 -14.02
CA GLN A 244 -10.75 19.50 -14.04
C GLN A 244 -11.53 19.55 -12.72
N ASP A 245 -11.90 18.39 -12.16
CA ASP A 245 -12.63 18.30 -10.89
C ASP A 245 -11.74 18.72 -9.71
N ASP A 246 -10.45 18.36 -9.72
CA ASP A 246 -9.47 18.79 -8.74
C ASP A 246 -9.32 20.32 -8.73
N ALA A 247 -9.25 20.94 -9.92
CA ALA A 247 -9.22 22.39 -10.03
C ALA A 247 -10.53 23.05 -9.56
N ASP A 248 -11.68 22.47 -9.89
CA ASP A 248 -12.99 23.01 -9.49
C ASP A 248 -13.23 22.88 -7.98
N PHE A 249 -12.82 21.76 -7.38
CA PHE A 249 -12.84 21.56 -5.94
C PHE A 249 -11.96 22.57 -5.23
N LEU A 250 -10.70 22.75 -5.66
CA LEU A 250 -9.76 23.67 -5.01
C LEU A 250 -10.09 25.16 -5.18
N ASP A 251 -10.81 25.54 -6.25
CA ASP A 251 -11.13 26.93 -6.54
C ASP A 251 -12.57 27.33 -6.18
N ASN A 252 -13.53 26.41 -6.27
CA ASN A 252 -14.96 26.65 -6.08
C ASN A 252 -15.63 25.75 -5.03
N GLY A 253 -14.94 24.71 -4.52
CA GLY A 253 -15.48 23.76 -3.55
C GLY A 253 -16.47 22.74 -4.14
N GLY A 254 -16.54 22.62 -5.46
CA GLY A 254 -17.41 21.66 -6.15
C GLY A 254 -16.76 20.28 -6.24
N LEU A 255 -17.45 19.25 -5.77
CA LEU A 255 -17.07 17.85 -5.94
C LEU A 255 -18.01 17.18 -6.97
N PRO A 256 -17.56 16.16 -7.71
CA PRO A 256 -18.43 15.38 -8.57
C PRO A 256 -19.55 14.69 -7.76
N ASP A 257 -20.78 14.65 -8.29
CA ASP A 257 -21.94 14.05 -7.60
C ASP A 257 -21.66 12.61 -7.09
N SER A 258 -20.95 11.81 -7.88
CA SER A 258 -20.57 10.45 -7.51
C SER A 258 -19.56 10.40 -6.35
N PHE A 259 -18.68 11.40 -6.27
CA PHE A 259 -17.72 11.53 -5.17
C PHE A 259 -18.42 12.00 -3.91
N ASP A 260 -19.31 12.98 -4.02
CA ASP A 260 -20.13 13.48 -2.90
C ASP A 260 -21.03 12.38 -2.31
N GLU A 261 -21.66 11.56 -3.16
CA GLU A 261 -22.45 10.42 -2.69
C GLU A 261 -21.58 9.42 -1.92
N ALA A 262 -20.43 9.01 -2.48
CA ALA A 262 -19.50 8.09 -1.83
C ALA A 262 -18.91 8.66 -0.52
N LEU A 263 -18.61 9.96 -0.51
CA LEU A 263 -18.13 10.68 0.67
C LEU A 263 -19.19 10.66 1.77
N ASN A 264 -20.44 11.01 1.45
CA ASN A 264 -21.53 11.00 2.44
C ASN A 264 -21.75 9.60 3.03
N ILE A 265 -21.73 8.55 2.21
CA ILE A 265 -21.84 7.16 2.68
C ILE A 265 -20.67 6.82 3.61
N SER A 266 -19.44 7.17 3.24
CA SER A 266 -18.24 6.92 4.04
C SER A 266 -18.26 7.67 5.38
N LEU A 267 -18.73 8.94 5.37
CA LEU A 267 -18.87 9.75 6.58
C LEU A 267 -19.95 9.20 7.51
N GLN A 268 -21.07 8.74 6.97
CA GLN A 268 -22.14 8.12 7.75
C GLN A 268 -21.68 6.81 8.40
N GLU A 269 -20.95 5.97 7.66
CA GLU A 269 -20.38 4.75 8.22
C GLU A 269 -19.40 5.05 9.36
N TRP A 270 -18.52 6.04 9.15
CA TRP A 270 -17.57 6.49 10.16
C TRP A 270 -18.27 7.05 11.42
N SER A 271 -19.25 7.93 11.25
CA SER A 271 -19.96 8.55 12.38
C SER A 271 -20.77 7.52 13.18
N SER A 272 -21.45 6.58 12.52
CA SER A 272 -22.11 5.44 13.18
C SER A 272 -21.11 4.59 13.96
N SER A 273 -19.95 4.30 13.35
CA SER A 273 -18.89 3.52 14.00
C SER A 273 -18.36 4.17 15.26
N LEU A 274 -18.16 5.48 15.21
CA LEU A 274 -17.63 6.25 16.31
C LEU A 274 -18.68 6.41 17.41
N ALA A 275 -19.94 6.67 17.04
CA ALA A 275 -21.04 6.79 17.98
C ALA A 275 -21.28 5.50 18.79
N ILE A 276 -21.31 4.33 18.14
CA ILE A 276 -21.50 3.03 18.80
C ILE A 276 -20.33 2.72 19.76
N ASP A 277 -19.09 2.98 19.35
CA ASP A 277 -17.92 2.79 20.21
C ASP A 277 -17.97 3.71 21.44
N GLY A 278 -18.32 4.99 21.26
CA GLY A 278 -18.46 5.94 22.36
C GLY A 278 -19.60 5.63 23.34
N LEU A 279 -20.67 4.97 22.87
CA LEU A 279 -21.72 4.42 23.74
C LEU A 279 -21.17 3.29 24.61
N SER A 280 -20.49 2.33 23.99
CA SER A 280 -20.00 1.12 24.67
C SER A 280 -18.91 1.41 25.71
N ARG A 281 -18.00 2.34 25.41
CA ARG A 281 -16.79 2.59 26.20
C ARG A 281 -16.64 4.07 26.52
N THR A 282 -16.02 4.38 27.65
CA THR A 282 -15.73 5.77 28.02
C THR A 282 -14.66 6.33 27.08
N ARG A 283 -15.08 7.22 26.17
CA ARG A 283 -14.24 7.93 25.18
C ARG A 283 -14.16 9.42 25.50
N SER A 284 -13.45 10.19 24.68
CA SER A 284 -13.58 11.65 24.70
C SER A 284 -14.95 12.06 24.16
N PHE A 285 -15.43 13.24 24.57
CA PHE A 285 -16.73 13.73 24.14
C PHE A 285 -16.81 13.85 22.61
N ASN A 286 -17.87 13.29 22.04
CA ASN A 286 -18.17 13.33 20.62
C ASN A 286 -19.67 13.55 20.42
N ALA A 287 -20.02 14.51 19.56
CA ALA A 287 -21.42 14.89 19.32
C ALA A 287 -22.27 13.74 18.75
N CYS A 288 -21.73 12.92 17.84
CA CYS A 288 -22.46 11.79 17.27
C CYS A 288 -22.80 10.72 18.33
N THR A 289 -21.88 10.47 19.27
CA THR A 289 -22.13 9.57 20.41
C THR A 289 -23.24 10.12 21.30
N ASP A 290 -23.17 11.41 21.61
CA ASP A 290 -24.12 12.10 22.47
C ASP A 290 -25.54 12.12 21.87
N GLU A 291 -25.66 12.48 20.60
CA GLU A 291 -26.91 12.45 19.85
C GLU A 291 -27.54 11.05 19.85
N LEU A 292 -26.73 10.01 19.58
CA LEU A 292 -27.19 8.63 19.58
C LEU A 292 -27.63 8.18 20.99
N ALA A 293 -26.91 8.58 22.04
CA ALA A 293 -27.29 8.28 23.42
C ALA A 293 -28.64 8.90 23.78
N ARG A 294 -28.86 10.16 23.42
CA ARG A 294 -30.12 10.89 23.66
C ARG A 294 -31.28 10.28 22.90
N GLU A 295 -31.08 9.94 21.64
CA GLU A 295 -32.11 9.35 20.77
C GLU A 295 -32.59 8.01 21.33
N ILE A 296 -31.67 7.07 21.58
CA ILE A 296 -32.01 5.74 22.08
C ILE A 296 -32.61 5.83 23.49
N THR A 297 -32.07 6.67 24.36
CA THR A 297 -32.64 6.87 25.71
C THR A 297 -34.06 7.42 25.63
N SER A 298 -34.33 8.37 24.73
CA SER A 298 -35.68 8.93 24.54
C SER A 298 -36.66 7.88 24.01
N GLU A 299 -36.23 7.06 23.06
CA GLU A 299 -37.03 5.93 22.54
C GLU A 299 -37.37 4.92 23.64
N LEU A 300 -36.40 4.54 24.47
CA LEU A 300 -36.59 3.59 25.56
C LEU A 300 -37.50 4.15 26.66
N LEU A 301 -37.33 5.42 27.05
CA LEU A 301 -38.21 6.05 28.04
C LEU A 301 -39.66 6.17 27.57
N ALA A 302 -39.85 6.51 26.28
CA ALA A 302 -41.18 6.57 25.69
C ALA A 302 -41.84 5.18 25.65
N ALA A 303 -41.06 4.12 25.37
CA ALA A 303 -41.56 2.74 25.30
C ALA A 303 -41.86 2.14 26.68
N GLU A 304 -40.98 2.33 27.66
CA GLU A 304 -41.05 1.66 28.96
C GLU A 304 -41.96 2.37 29.97
N SER A 305 -41.95 3.71 29.99
CA SER A 305 -42.70 4.49 31.00
C SER A 305 -43.55 5.63 30.43
N GLY A 306 -43.54 5.84 29.11
CA GLY A 306 -44.28 6.91 28.45
C GLY A 306 -43.79 8.31 28.81
N ARG A 307 -42.62 8.44 29.43
CA ARG A 307 -42.01 9.71 29.82
C ARG A 307 -41.22 10.30 28.65
N ALA A 308 -41.29 11.61 28.47
CA ALA A 308 -40.45 12.31 27.50
C ALA A 308 -39.18 12.86 28.16
N LEU A 309 -38.08 12.84 27.42
CA LEU A 309 -36.80 13.47 27.78
C LEU A 309 -36.71 14.86 27.16
N LEU A 310 -36.56 15.89 27.99
CA LEU A 310 -36.35 17.28 27.59
C LEU A 310 -34.93 17.69 27.98
N ILE A 311 -34.14 18.16 27.02
CA ILE A 311 -32.78 18.66 27.25
C ILE A 311 -32.74 20.12 26.82
N PHE A 312 -32.35 21.01 27.72
CA PHE A 312 -32.08 22.41 27.39
C PHE A 312 -30.65 22.55 26.88
N GLU A 313 -30.51 23.14 25.69
CA GLU A 313 -29.22 23.47 25.09
C GLU A 313 -28.69 24.83 25.58
N PRO A 314 -27.39 25.11 25.38
CA PRO A 314 -26.82 26.40 25.74
C PRO A 314 -27.55 27.58 25.09
N GLY A 315 -28.17 28.42 25.92
CA GLY A 315 -28.88 29.63 25.50
C GLY A 315 -30.38 29.48 25.33
N ASP A 316 -30.94 28.29 25.56
CA ASP A 316 -32.39 28.08 25.57
C ASP A 316 -33.04 28.82 26.76
N SER A 317 -34.26 29.33 26.53
CA SER A 317 -35.08 29.88 27.61
C SER A 317 -35.70 28.73 28.42
N GLU A 318 -35.28 28.58 29.68
CA GLU A 318 -35.82 27.61 30.63
C GLU A 318 -37.27 27.99 31.00
N SER A 319 -38.24 27.55 30.19
CA SER A 319 -39.67 27.74 30.42
C SER A 319 -40.31 26.42 30.81
N PHE A 320 -40.86 26.36 32.02
CA PHE A 320 -41.52 25.18 32.56
C PHE A 320 -43.03 25.42 32.59
N PRO A 321 -43.86 24.48 32.07
CA PRO A 321 -45.29 24.56 32.32
C PRO A 321 -45.54 24.38 33.83
N ALA A 322 -46.47 25.16 34.37
CA ALA A 322 -46.88 25.10 35.77
C ALA A 322 -47.83 23.92 36.02
N ASP A 323 -47.48 22.73 35.54
CA ASP A 323 -48.27 21.51 35.69
C ASP A 323 -47.64 20.64 36.79
N PRO A 324 -48.32 20.44 37.94
CA PRO A 324 -47.84 19.55 39.00
C PRO A 324 -47.78 18.07 38.60
N ASP A 325 -48.42 17.67 37.50
CA ASP A 325 -48.44 16.30 36.98
C ASP A 325 -47.42 16.07 35.84
N ASP A 326 -46.48 17.00 35.60
CA ASP A 326 -45.45 16.86 34.57
C ASP A 326 -44.44 15.75 34.93
N THR A 327 -44.51 14.64 34.20
CA THR A 327 -43.65 13.46 34.42
C THR A 327 -42.37 13.47 33.58
N ARG A 328 -42.09 14.53 32.83
CA ARG A 328 -40.92 14.60 31.93
C ARG A 328 -39.60 14.60 32.69
N ILE A 329 -38.59 13.98 32.10
CA ILE A 329 -37.21 14.07 32.60
C ILE A 329 -36.59 15.34 32.00
N VAL A 330 -36.06 16.21 32.87
CA VAL A 330 -35.51 17.50 32.43
C VAL A 330 -34.03 17.59 32.76
N LEU A 331 -33.23 17.68 31.71
CA LEU A 331 -31.79 17.87 31.79
C LEU A 331 -31.38 19.22 31.19
N ARG A 332 -30.18 19.68 31.56
CA ARG A 332 -29.51 20.82 30.95
C ARG A 332 -28.11 20.42 30.51
N HIS A 333 -27.79 20.73 29.26
CA HIS A 333 -26.51 20.46 28.61
C HIS A 333 -25.70 21.77 28.46
N ASP A 334 -24.40 21.72 28.74
CA ASP A 334 -23.52 22.89 28.70
C ASP A 334 -22.84 23.15 27.34
N GLY A 335 -23.09 22.30 26.34
CA GLY A 335 -22.46 22.38 25.02
C GLY A 335 -21.11 21.68 24.93
N TYR A 336 -20.58 21.17 26.04
CA TYR A 336 -19.29 20.49 26.15
C TYR A 336 -19.42 19.06 26.70
N GLY A 337 -20.63 18.49 26.65
CA GLY A 337 -20.90 17.12 27.08
C GLY A 337 -21.17 16.96 28.57
N ASN A 338 -21.30 18.05 29.33
CA ASN A 338 -21.68 17.96 30.75
C ASN A 338 -23.17 18.21 30.92
N TYR A 339 -23.76 17.40 31.79
CA TYR A 339 -25.19 17.38 32.06
C TYR A 339 -25.48 17.69 33.52
N SER A 340 -26.58 18.39 33.72
CA SER A 340 -27.20 18.58 35.02
C SER A 340 -28.66 18.16 34.94
N ALA A 341 -29.16 17.57 36.02
CA ALA A 341 -30.53 17.09 36.11
C ALA A 341 -31.34 17.96 37.06
N ARG A 342 -32.59 18.24 36.72
CA ARG A 342 -33.47 19.03 37.58
C ARG A 342 -34.02 18.17 38.71
N ASP A 343 -33.86 18.61 39.94
CA ASP A 343 -34.40 17.98 41.14
C ASP A 343 -35.93 18.20 41.20
N ALA A 344 -36.67 17.12 41.46
CA ALA A 344 -38.13 17.14 41.47
C ALA A 344 -38.73 17.80 42.74
N GLU A 345 -38.00 17.86 43.84
CA GLU A 345 -38.46 18.40 45.12
C GLU A 345 -38.22 19.91 45.24
N ASN A 346 -37.05 20.38 44.81
CA ASN A 346 -36.66 21.80 44.95
C ASN A 346 -36.54 22.56 43.62
N GLY A 347 -36.56 21.86 42.48
CA GLY A 347 -36.50 22.47 41.15
C GLY A 347 -35.11 22.97 40.72
N GLU A 348 -34.06 22.78 41.52
CA GLU A 348 -32.69 23.15 41.22
C GLU A 348 -31.99 22.12 40.32
N PHE A 349 -30.93 22.54 39.62
CA PHE A 349 -30.14 21.65 38.77
C PHE A 349 -28.94 21.09 39.52
N VAL A 350 -28.89 19.77 39.66
CA VAL A 350 -27.75 19.04 40.23
C VAL A 350 -26.76 18.71 39.13
N SER A 351 -25.50 19.07 39.34
CA SER A 351 -24.40 18.76 38.39
C SER A 351 -23.71 17.46 38.77
N PHE A 352 -23.28 16.71 37.76
CA PHE A 352 -22.60 15.41 37.94
C PHE A 352 -21.11 15.51 37.63
N LYS A 353 -20.38 14.41 37.82
CA LYS A 353 -18.97 14.32 37.45
C LYS A 353 -18.80 14.76 35.98
N PRO A 354 -17.99 15.79 35.70
CA PRO A 354 -17.80 16.27 34.35
C PRO A 354 -17.12 15.20 33.48
N GLY A 355 -17.45 15.20 32.19
CA GLY A 355 -16.97 14.23 31.21
C GLY A 355 -18.09 13.38 30.60
N THR A 356 -17.70 12.42 29.78
CA THR A 356 -18.61 11.61 28.93
C THR A 356 -19.63 10.77 29.66
N ASP A 357 -19.43 10.51 30.96
CA ASP A 357 -20.38 9.78 31.77
C ASP A 357 -21.50 10.68 32.33
N SER A 358 -21.37 12.01 32.20
CA SER A 358 -22.27 12.97 32.82
C SER A 358 -23.72 12.82 32.37
N PHE A 359 -23.97 12.49 31.09
CA PHE A 359 -25.32 12.22 30.57
C PHE A 359 -25.98 11.03 31.30
N TYR A 360 -25.27 9.91 31.38
CA TYR A 360 -25.75 8.67 31.97
C TYR A 360 -26.01 8.81 33.47
N LEU A 361 -25.15 9.54 34.18
CA LEU A 361 -25.34 9.87 35.60
C LEU A 361 -26.56 10.76 35.81
N ALA A 362 -26.74 11.78 34.97
CA ALA A 362 -27.87 12.70 35.03
C ALA A 362 -29.21 12.01 34.73
N ILE A 363 -29.23 11.09 33.75
CA ILE A 363 -30.40 10.26 33.48
C ILE A 363 -30.66 9.33 34.66
N GLY A 364 -29.65 8.57 35.11
CA GLY A 364 -29.78 7.60 36.19
C GLY A 364 -30.40 8.16 37.47
N SER A 365 -30.08 9.42 37.80
CA SER A 365 -30.65 10.12 38.96
C SER A 365 -32.15 10.41 38.86
N GLN A 366 -32.70 10.47 37.63
CA GLN A 366 -34.09 10.82 37.35
C GLN A 366 -35.00 9.60 37.14
N LEU A 367 -34.40 8.40 37.05
CA LEU A 367 -35.11 7.14 36.83
C LEU A 367 -35.63 6.54 38.14
N LYS A 368 -36.83 5.95 38.09
CA LYS A 368 -37.37 5.09 39.15
C LYS A 368 -36.70 3.71 39.12
N THR A 369 -36.82 2.93 40.19
CA THR A 369 -36.19 1.59 40.29
C THR A 369 -36.58 0.64 39.15
N GLU A 370 -37.85 0.66 38.73
CA GLU A 370 -38.34 -0.17 37.61
C GLU A 370 -37.75 0.31 36.27
N GLU A 371 -37.69 1.63 36.06
CA GLU A 371 -37.10 2.24 34.86
C GLU A 371 -35.58 1.97 34.79
N ARG A 372 -34.87 2.06 35.92
CA ARG A 372 -33.44 1.69 36.01
C ARG A 372 -33.22 0.25 35.57
N SER A 373 -34.06 -0.67 36.06
CA SER A 373 -33.97 -2.09 35.68
C SER A 373 -34.22 -2.31 34.19
N ALA A 374 -35.20 -1.61 33.60
CA ALA A 374 -35.50 -1.68 32.17
C ALA A 374 -34.36 -1.12 31.29
N LEU A 375 -33.69 -0.07 31.76
CA LEU A 375 -32.49 0.50 31.13
C LEU A 375 -31.20 -0.22 31.53
N GLY A 376 -31.27 -1.40 32.17
CA GLY A 376 -30.09 -2.23 32.48
C GLY A 376 -29.25 -1.77 33.68
N MET A 377 -29.68 -0.75 34.42
CA MET A 377 -28.99 -0.22 35.59
C MET A 377 -29.38 -0.98 36.87
N GLN A 378 -28.38 -1.40 37.65
CA GLN A 378 -28.61 -2.02 38.96
C GLN A 378 -28.80 -0.99 40.09
N PHE A 379 -28.22 0.20 39.94
CA PHE A 379 -28.31 1.32 40.89
C PHE A 379 -28.14 2.65 40.13
N GLU A 380 -28.38 3.78 40.80
CA GLU A 380 -28.45 5.11 40.18
C GLU A 380 -27.20 5.53 39.39
N GLN A 381 -26.02 5.08 39.81
CA GLN A 381 -24.73 5.43 39.21
C GLN A 381 -24.16 4.31 38.32
N ASP A 382 -24.96 3.29 37.96
CA ASP A 382 -24.53 2.17 37.12
C ASP A 382 -24.46 2.57 35.64
N VAL A 383 -23.44 3.38 35.31
CA VAL A 383 -23.18 3.88 33.95
C VAL A 383 -22.92 2.74 32.97
N LYS A 384 -22.28 1.66 33.43
CA LYS A 384 -22.01 0.49 32.58
C LYS A 384 -23.32 -0.18 32.15
N GLY A 385 -24.21 -0.48 33.09
CA GLY A 385 -25.48 -1.16 32.79
C GLY A 385 -26.32 -0.44 31.73
N ILE A 386 -26.43 0.88 31.81
CA ILE A 386 -27.15 1.68 30.79
C ILE A 386 -26.42 1.70 29.45
N ARG A 387 -25.09 1.84 29.43
CA ARG A 387 -24.29 1.80 28.19
C ARG A 387 -24.43 0.48 27.45
N ASP A 388 -24.40 -0.65 28.14
CA ASP A 388 -24.55 -1.98 27.54
C ASP A 388 -25.92 -2.11 26.82
N VAL A 389 -26.99 -1.56 27.41
CA VAL A 389 -28.34 -1.55 26.81
C VAL A 389 -28.41 -0.62 25.60
N LEU A 390 -27.92 0.62 25.73
CA LEU A 390 -27.93 1.58 24.61
C LEU A 390 -27.09 1.07 23.43
N THR A 391 -25.94 0.45 23.70
CA THR A 391 -25.03 -0.11 22.69
C THR A 391 -25.71 -1.23 21.92
N ARG A 392 -26.32 -2.20 22.62
CA ARG A 392 -27.06 -3.30 21.96
C ARG A 392 -28.16 -2.78 21.06
N ARG A 393 -28.92 -1.78 21.54
CA ARG A 393 -29.99 -1.16 20.76
C ARG A 393 -29.46 -0.38 19.55
N ALA A 394 -28.31 0.27 19.67
CA ALA A 394 -27.63 0.95 18.57
C ALA A 394 -27.16 -0.04 17.49
N ILE A 395 -26.59 -1.18 17.88
CA ILE A 395 -26.17 -2.26 16.98
C ILE A 395 -27.37 -2.83 16.22
N GLU A 396 -28.49 -3.09 16.92
CA GLU A 396 -29.74 -3.55 16.30
C GLU A 396 -30.27 -2.53 15.28
N LYS A 397 -30.29 -1.24 15.64
CA LYS A 397 -30.77 -0.15 14.77
C LYS A 397 -29.92 -0.02 13.50
N ASN A 398 -28.63 -0.35 13.58
CA ASN A 398 -27.71 -0.43 12.44
C ASN A 398 -27.75 -1.78 11.69
N ARG A 399 -28.70 -2.67 12.03
CA ARG A 399 -28.88 -4.01 11.42
C ARG A 399 -27.64 -4.90 11.58
N GLY A 400 -26.99 -4.79 12.73
CA GLY A 400 -25.67 -5.37 13.01
C GLY A 400 -24.58 -4.31 12.93
N TRP A 401 -23.50 -4.53 13.65
CA TRP A 401 -22.30 -3.69 13.64
C TRP A 401 -21.15 -4.50 14.27
N PHE A 402 -19.92 -3.99 14.24
CA PHE A 402 -18.87 -4.55 15.12
C PHE A 402 -19.36 -4.46 16.56
N ASP A 403 -19.30 -5.57 17.32
CA ASP A 403 -19.57 -5.54 18.75
C ASP A 403 -18.34 -4.96 19.46
N PRO A 404 -18.35 -3.72 19.96
CA PRO A 404 -17.17 -3.08 20.53
C PRO A 404 -16.77 -3.69 21.89
N GLU A 405 -17.62 -4.53 22.49
CA GLU A 405 -17.32 -5.22 23.76
C GLU A 405 -16.72 -6.60 23.55
N GLN A 406 -16.91 -7.20 22.38
CA GLN A 406 -16.27 -8.46 22.01
C GLN A 406 -15.01 -8.16 21.19
N PRO A 407 -13.84 -8.70 21.55
CA PRO A 407 -12.70 -8.58 20.66
C PRO A 407 -13.06 -9.17 19.31
N THR A 408 -12.71 -8.48 18.23
CA THR A 408 -12.72 -9.00 16.86
C THR A 408 -11.61 -10.05 16.71
N GLU A 409 -11.53 -11.00 17.63
CA GLU A 409 -11.01 -12.31 17.31
C GLU A 409 -11.80 -12.77 16.11
N ILE A 410 -11.10 -13.14 15.04
CA ILE A 410 -11.75 -13.77 13.90
C ILE A 410 -12.51 -14.93 14.51
N GLU A 411 -13.85 -14.92 14.42
CA GLU A 411 -14.67 -16.04 14.87
C GLU A 411 -13.96 -17.30 14.39
N SER A 412 -13.64 -18.23 15.29
CA SER A 412 -12.86 -19.44 14.97
C SER A 412 -13.45 -20.19 13.77
N ASP A 413 -14.76 -20.04 13.57
CA ASP A 413 -15.59 -20.58 12.52
C ASP A 413 -15.25 -20.01 11.11
N CYS A 414 -14.59 -18.85 11.05
CA CYS A 414 -14.08 -18.23 9.83
C CYS A 414 -12.61 -18.61 9.54
N LEU A 415 -11.89 -19.22 10.49
CA LEU A 415 -10.54 -19.75 10.27
C LEU A 415 -10.63 -21.23 9.90
N PRO A 416 -9.73 -21.75 9.05
CA PRO A 416 -9.65 -23.18 8.82
C PRO A 416 -9.22 -23.92 10.08
N ASP A 417 -9.75 -25.13 10.25
CA ASP A 417 -9.43 -26.01 11.37
C ASP A 417 -7.93 -26.16 11.62
N TRP A 418 -7.13 -26.30 10.56
CA TRP A 418 -5.68 -26.45 10.67
C TRP A 418 -4.98 -25.20 11.22
N PHE A 419 -5.51 -24.00 10.93
CA PHE A 419 -4.93 -22.74 11.39
C PHE A 419 -5.38 -22.42 12.81
N ALA A 420 -6.67 -22.64 13.10
CA ALA A 420 -7.23 -22.46 14.45
C ALA A 420 -6.47 -23.33 15.47
N ASN A 421 -6.22 -24.59 15.12
CA ASN A 421 -5.55 -25.57 15.97
C ASN A 421 -4.01 -25.50 15.96
N ALA A 422 -3.41 -24.60 15.16
CA ALA A 422 -1.96 -24.48 15.09
C ALA A 422 -1.35 -23.83 16.35
N THR A 423 -0.10 -24.18 16.65
CA THR A 423 0.64 -23.60 17.79
C THR A 423 0.99 -22.13 17.55
N ASP A 424 1.22 -21.37 18.63
CA ASP A 424 1.62 -19.96 18.53
C ASP A 424 2.92 -19.78 17.73
N VAL A 425 3.87 -20.69 17.89
CA VAL A 425 5.13 -20.68 17.12
C VAL A 425 4.86 -20.86 15.61
N GLU A 426 3.89 -21.68 15.24
CA GLU A 426 3.50 -21.89 13.83
C GLU A 426 2.78 -20.68 13.27
N LYS A 427 1.86 -20.08 14.04
CA LYS A 427 1.20 -18.83 13.67
C LYS A 427 2.19 -17.68 13.48
N GLN A 428 3.23 -17.59 14.32
CA GLN A 428 4.30 -16.58 14.17
C GLN A 428 5.15 -16.84 12.93
N ARG A 429 5.52 -18.09 12.64
CA ARG A 429 6.26 -18.45 11.42
C ARG A 429 5.45 -18.15 10.16
N TRP A 430 4.15 -18.41 10.20
CA TRP A 430 3.23 -18.07 9.13
C TRP A 430 3.17 -16.55 8.94
N LYS A 431 3.03 -15.75 10.02
CA LYS A 431 3.06 -14.28 9.96
C LYS A 431 4.32 -13.75 9.28
N VAL A 432 5.50 -14.24 9.68
CA VAL A 432 6.78 -13.85 9.07
C VAL A 432 6.81 -14.23 7.58
N ALA A 433 6.33 -15.43 7.21
CA ALA A 433 6.31 -15.85 5.82
C ALA A 433 5.36 -15.00 4.94
N VAL A 434 4.22 -14.56 5.48
CA VAL A 434 3.30 -13.63 4.80
C VAL A 434 3.97 -12.26 4.59
N GLN A 435 4.69 -11.76 5.60
CA GLN A 435 5.46 -10.50 5.48
C GLN A 435 6.58 -10.61 4.44
N ASP A 436 7.36 -11.70 4.47
CA ASP A 436 8.42 -11.97 3.48
C ASP A 436 7.87 -12.06 2.06
N TYR A 437 6.71 -12.70 1.89
CA TYR A 437 6.03 -12.81 0.61
C TYR A 437 5.52 -11.47 0.09
N SER A 438 4.85 -10.69 0.95
CA SER A 438 4.41 -9.32 0.64
C SER A 438 5.59 -8.44 0.21
N GLN A 439 6.69 -8.49 0.95
CA GLN A 439 7.90 -7.75 0.65
C GLN A 439 8.50 -8.19 -0.70
N ALA A 440 8.58 -9.48 -0.97
CA ALA A 440 9.08 -9.98 -2.26
C ALA A 440 8.23 -9.51 -3.45
N LEU A 441 6.90 -9.45 -3.29
CA LEU A 441 5.99 -8.92 -4.30
C LEU A 441 6.22 -7.43 -4.56
N LEU A 442 6.33 -6.63 -3.50
CA LEU A 442 6.63 -5.19 -3.62
C LEU A 442 7.94 -4.94 -4.35
N GLU A 443 8.98 -5.70 -4.00
CA GLU A 443 10.31 -5.60 -4.60
C GLU A 443 10.35 -5.89 -6.11
N ALA A 444 9.37 -6.64 -6.59
CA ALA A 444 9.32 -7.09 -7.96
C ALA A 444 8.43 -6.21 -8.86
N GLN A 445 7.77 -5.20 -8.30
CA GLN A 445 6.97 -4.27 -9.09
C GLN A 445 7.84 -3.25 -9.85
N ALA A 446 7.52 -3.05 -11.12
CA ALA A 446 8.14 -2.03 -11.97
C ALA A 446 7.14 -1.47 -13.01
N PRO A 447 7.32 -0.22 -13.48
CA PRO A 447 6.63 0.31 -14.66
C PRO A 447 6.81 -0.63 -15.84
N ASP A 448 5.84 -0.75 -16.75
CA ASP A 448 5.95 -1.57 -17.98
C ASP A 448 6.58 -2.96 -17.75
N LEU A 449 6.10 -3.65 -16.72
CA LEU A 449 6.51 -5.01 -16.41
C LEU A 449 6.51 -5.88 -17.68
N LEU A 450 7.60 -6.60 -17.90
CA LEU A 450 7.72 -7.64 -18.92
C LEU A 450 6.74 -8.74 -18.56
N ASP A 451 5.52 -8.64 -19.07
CA ASP A 451 4.52 -9.70 -18.96
C ASP A 451 4.59 -10.52 -20.25
N PRO A 452 5.19 -11.74 -20.22
CA PRO A 452 5.25 -12.66 -21.36
C PRO A 452 3.88 -12.88 -22.01
N SER A 453 2.76 -12.72 -21.29
CA SER A 453 1.42 -12.86 -21.87
C SER A 453 1.10 -11.76 -22.87
N ILE A 454 1.54 -10.53 -22.62
CA ILE A 454 1.37 -9.40 -23.54
C ILE A 454 2.12 -9.71 -24.84
N TYR A 455 3.27 -10.36 -24.76
CA TYR A 455 4.08 -10.71 -25.92
C TYR A 455 3.51 -11.83 -26.79
N GLY A 456 2.52 -12.59 -26.34
CA GLY A 456 1.77 -13.49 -27.21
C GLY A 456 0.44 -12.92 -27.71
N GLN A 457 0.12 -11.64 -27.42
CA GLN A 457 -1.08 -11.00 -27.94
C GLN A 457 -0.91 -10.61 -29.42
N PRO A 458 -1.96 -10.78 -30.26
CA PRO A 458 -1.92 -10.41 -31.68
C PRO A 458 -1.48 -8.96 -31.91
N ASP A 459 -1.94 -8.02 -31.09
CA ASP A 459 -1.61 -6.61 -31.21
C ASP A 459 -0.11 -6.31 -31.02
N ARG A 460 0.58 -7.07 -30.17
CA ARG A 460 2.03 -6.90 -29.95
C ARG A 460 2.84 -7.47 -31.08
N LEU A 461 2.46 -8.64 -31.59
CA LEU A 461 3.06 -9.22 -32.78
C LEU A 461 2.87 -8.28 -33.98
N ARG A 462 1.65 -7.75 -34.18
CA ARG A 462 1.31 -6.77 -35.22
C ARG A 462 2.10 -5.47 -35.07
N HIS A 463 2.21 -4.95 -33.85
CA HIS A 463 3.02 -3.76 -33.58
C HIS A 463 4.51 -3.99 -33.87
N TYR A 464 5.05 -5.14 -33.48
CA TYR A 464 6.44 -5.52 -33.80
C TYR A 464 6.67 -5.64 -35.31
N ALA A 465 5.77 -6.32 -36.02
CA ALA A 465 5.82 -6.46 -37.47
C ALA A 465 5.81 -5.11 -38.18
N ARG A 466 4.86 -4.23 -37.79
CA ARG A 466 4.74 -2.86 -38.31
C ARG A 466 6.03 -2.07 -38.11
N ALA A 467 6.62 -2.11 -36.92
CA ALA A 467 7.87 -1.41 -36.63
C ALA A 467 9.03 -1.92 -37.50
N ARG A 468 9.16 -3.24 -37.69
CA ARG A 468 10.20 -3.83 -38.55
C ARG A 468 10.02 -3.51 -40.02
N LEU A 469 8.79 -3.53 -40.52
CA LEU A 469 8.46 -3.09 -41.87
C LEU A 469 8.81 -1.61 -42.08
N GLN A 470 8.46 -0.74 -41.13
CA GLN A 470 8.80 0.68 -41.16
C GLN A 470 10.30 0.92 -41.19
N GLU A 471 11.05 0.29 -40.28
CA GLU A 471 12.51 0.37 -40.24
C GLU A 471 13.12 -0.08 -41.57
N ARG A 472 12.65 -1.20 -42.11
CA ARG A 472 13.22 -1.77 -43.34
C ARG A 472 12.91 -0.93 -44.58
N ILE A 473 11.67 -0.46 -44.73
CA ILE A 473 11.28 0.43 -45.84
C ILE A 473 12.01 1.77 -45.75
N LEU A 474 12.19 2.31 -44.54
CA LEU A 474 12.97 3.53 -44.33
C LEU A 474 14.44 3.33 -44.72
N LEU A 475 15.04 2.19 -44.35
CA LEU A 475 16.42 1.87 -44.70
C LEU A 475 16.63 1.64 -46.21
N ASP A 476 15.74 0.88 -46.85
CA ASP A 476 15.88 0.49 -48.26
C ASP A 476 15.50 1.62 -49.23
N HIS A 477 14.55 2.48 -48.85
CA HIS A 477 13.96 3.50 -49.74
C HIS A 477 13.97 4.93 -49.20
N GLY A 478 14.35 5.17 -47.94
CA GLY A 478 14.35 6.52 -47.35
C GLY A 478 12.96 7.10 -47.11
N MET A 479 11.91 6.27 -47.14
CA MET A 479 10.51 6.68 -47.05
C MET A 479 9.91 6.23 -45.72
N THR A 480 9.25 7.15 -45.01
CA THR A 480 8.43 6.81 -43.85
C THR A 480 7.01 6.52 -44.32
N VAL A 481 6.63 5.24 -44.31
CA VAL A 481 5.28 4.79 -44.69
C VAL A 481 4.67 4.08 -43.52
N ASP A 482 3.35 4.21 -43.36
CA ASP A 482 2.59 3.43 -42.39
C ASP A 482 2.10 2.12 -43.01
N PRO A 483 2.65 0.94 -42.64
CA PRO A 483 2.27 -0.34 -43.26
C PRO A 483 0.81 -0.73 -43.03
N ASP A 484 0.15 -0.20 -41.99
CA ASP A 484 -1.28 -0.42 -41.75
C ASP A 484 -2.17 0.34 -42.74
N LEU A 485 -1.64 1.39 -43.38
CA LEU A 485 -2.32 2.18 -44.40
C LEU A 485 -1.99 1.74 -45.83
N ILE A 486 -1.16 0.70 -45.97
CA ILE A 486 -0.84 0.09 -47.27
C ILE A 486 -1.67 -1.18 -47.45
N THR A 487 -2.54 -1.20 -48.45
CA THR A 487 -3.32 -2.38 -48.80
C THR A 487 -2.64 -3.15 -49.93
N VAL A 488 -2.36 -4.44 -49.70
CA VAL A 488 -1.83 -5.35 -50.71
C VAL A 488 -2.96 -6.24 -51.22
N HIS A 489 -3.14 -6.24 -52.54
CA HIS A 489 -4.14 -7.03 -53.23
C HIS A 489 -3.47 -8.24 -53.86
N THR A 490 -3.95 -9.44 -53.56
CA THR A 490 -3.51 -10.70 -54.17
C THR A 490 -4.71 -11.46 -54.71
N ILE A 491 -4.53 -12.19 -55.81
CA ILE A 491 -5.63 -12.96 -56.41
C ILE A 491 -5.43 -14.43 -56.07
N SER A 492 -6.40 -15.06 -55.41
CA SER A 492 -6.43 -16.51 -55.20
C SER A 492 -7.38 -17.17 -56.22
N VAL A 493 -7.07 -18.41 -56.61
CA VAL A 493 -7.91 -19.18 -57.55
C VAL A 493 -8.50 -20.35 -56.77
N GLU A 494 -9.80 -20.33 -56.54
CA GLU A 494 -10.51 -21.47 -55.96
C GLU A 494 -10.85 -22.44 -57.09
N ILE A 495 -10.33 -23.67 -57.02
CA ILE A 495 -10.68 -24.75 -57.95
C ILE A 495 -11.70 -25.62 -57.21
N ASP A 496 -12.94 -25.69 -57.72
CA ASP A 496 -14.01 -26.50 -57.14
C ASP A 496 -13.58 -27.98 -57.02
N PRO A 497 -13.51 -28.55 -55.79
CA PRO A 497 -13.06 -29.94 -55.59
C PRO A 497 -14.08 -30.98 -56.09
N SER A 498 -15.29 -30.57 -56.47
CA SER A 498 -16.37 -31.47 -56.89
C SER A 498 -16.23 -32.02 -58.32
N VAL A 499 -15.21 -31.59 -59.08
CA VAL A 499 -14.88 -32.18 -60.38
C VAL A 499 -14.05 -33.44 -60.17
N GLY A 500 -14.73 -34.58 -60.05
CA GLY A 500 -14.09 -35.88 -60.15
C GLY A 500 -13.41 -36.04 -61.51
N ILE A 501 -12.09 -36.24 -61.52
CA ILE A 501 -11.37 -36.70 -62.70
C ILE A 501 -11.79 -38.14 -62.95
N ASP A 502 -12.72 -38.36 -63.88
CA ASP A 502 -13.03 -39.71 -64.36
C ASP A 502 -11.89 -40.16 -65.28
N ILE A 503 -11.26 -41.26 -64.90
CA ILE A 503 -10.12 -41.87 -65.60
C ILE A 503 -10.64 -42.83 -66.67
N ASP A 504 -11.37 -42.30 -67.65
CA ASP A 504 -11.63 -43.00 -68.91
C ASP A 504 -11.66 -42.03 -70.10
N TYR A 505 -11.05 -42.49 -71.20
CA TYR A 505 -10.64 -41.73 -72.39
C TYR A 505 -11.77 -40.96 -73.11
N GLU A 506 -11.76 -39.61 -73.05
CA GLU A 506 -12.05 -38.74 -74.20
C GLU A 506 -11.58 -37.30 -73.91
N TYR A 507 -10.76 -36.71 -74.80
CA TYR A 507 -10.30 -35.33 -74.67
C TYR A 507 -11.47 -34.36 -74.94
N VAL A 508 -12.09 -33.86 -73.87
CA VAL A 508 -12.95 -32.67 -73.92
C VAL A 508 -12.04 -31.46 -73.72
N GLY A 509 -11.93 -30.61 -74.75
CA GLY A 509 -11.16 -29.36 -74.68
C GLY A 509 -11.70 -28.42 -73.59
N PRO A 510 -10.91 -27.42 -73.15
CA PRO A 510 -11.26 -26.55 -72.04
C PRO A 510 -12.39 -25.61 -72.47
N SER A 511 -13.62 -25.97 -72.11
CA SER A 511 -14.79 -25.12 -72.29
C SER A 511 -15.51 -25.01 -70.95
N GLU A 512 -15.52 -23.79 -70.42
CA GLU A 512 -16.44 -23.29 -69.38
C GLU A 512 -16.24 -23.76 -67.93
N LEU A 513 -15.02 -23.69 -67.41
CA LEU A 513 -14.83 -23.42 -65.98
C LEU A 513 -14.32 -21.98 -65.86
N GLU A 514 -15.17 -21.06 -65.43
CA GLU A 514 -14.72 -19.74 -65.00
C GLU A 514 -13.98 -19.92 -63.66
N PRO A 515 -12.64 -19.82 -63.61
CA PRO A 515 -11.93 -19.80 -62.33
C PRO A 515 -12.53 -18.70 -61.45
N HIS A 516 -13.00 -19.07 -60.27
CA HIS A 516 -13.40 -18.09 -59.27
C HIS A 516 -12.13 -17.43 -58.74
N TYR A 517 -11.89 -16.21 -59.21
CA TYR A 517 -10.81 -15.36 -58.73
C TYR A 517 -11.31 -14.60 -57.51
N GLU A 518 -10.90 -15.04 -56.33
CA GLU A 518 -11.15 -14.28 -55.10
C GLU A 518 -9.98 -13.33 -54.88
N THR A 519 -10.26 -12.02 -54.90
CA THR A 519 -9.27 -11.00 -54.56
C THR A 519 -9.20 -10.89 -53.04
N GLN A 520 -8.03 -11.17 -52.48
CA GLN A 520 -7.74 -10.99 -51.07
C GLN A 520 -7.05 -9.65 -50.87
N GLU A 521 -7.60 -8.84 -49.97
CA GLU A 521 -7.06 -7.54 -49.57
C GLU A 521 -6.58 -7.63 -48.11
N ARG A 522 -5.34 -7.25 -47.86
CA ARG A 522 -4.70 -7.25 -46.54
C ARG A 522 -3.87 -6.00 -46.35
N SER A 523 -3.70 -5.53 -45.12
CA SER A 523 -2.66 -4.52 -44.86
C SER A 523 -1.27 -5.13 -45.06
N LEU A 524 -0.25 -4.30 -45.32
CA LEU A 524 1.12 -4.78 -45.44
C LEU A 524 1.62 -5.42 -44.13
N THR A 525 1.14 -4.92 -42.98
CA THR A 525 1.42 -5.51 -41.67
C THR A 525 0.85 -6.93 -41.57
N ASP A 526 -0.44 -7.10 -41.87
CA ASP A 526 -1.11 -8.40 -41.72
C ASP A 526 -0.55 -9.42 -42.71
N LEU A 527 -0.28 -8.99 -43.95
CA LEU A 527 0.38 -9.83 -44.95
C LEU A 527 1.79 -10.29 -44.52
N SER A 528 2.53 -9.48 -43.77
CA SER A 528 3.87 -9.87 -43.28
C SER A 528 3.84 -10.93 -42.17
N LEU A 529 2.67 -11.14 -41.55
CA LEU A 529 2.44 -12.20 -40.58
C LEU A 529 2.02 -13.51 -41.25
N GLU A 530 1.67 -13.48 -42.53
CA GLU A 530 1.38 -14.66 -43.35
C GLU A 530 2.69 -15.23 -43.93
N ASN A 531 2.97 -16.50 -43.68
CA ASN A 531 4.13 -17.17 -44.28
C ASN A 531 3.90 -17.40 -45.79
N ILE A 532 4.57 -16.61 -46.64
CA ILE A 532 4.48 -16.76 -48.09
C ILE A 532 5.42 -17.90 -48.55
N ALA A 533 4.85 -18.98 -49.09
CA ALA A 533 5.62 -20.11 -49.62
C ALA A 533 6.57 -19.70 -50.77
N PHE A 534 7.75 -20.34 -50.84
CA PHE A 534 8.75 -20.12 -51.91
C PHE A 534 8.19 -20.34 -53.33
N THR A 535 7.15 -21.16 -53.44
CA THR A 535 6.48 -21.53 -54.70
C THR A 535 5.24 -20.70 -54.99
N ASN A 536 4.97 -19.62 -54.24
CA ASN A 536 3.82 -18.75 -54.47
C ASN A 536 4.03 -17.83 -55.70
N ILE A 537 4.10 -18.46 -56.88
CA ILE A 537 4.22 -17.80 -58.19
C ILE A 537 3.03 -16.85 -58.41
N ASN A 538 1.86 -17.20 -57.88
CA ASN A 538 0.66 -16.38 -57.98
C ASN A 538 0.84 -15.02 -57.26
N PHE A 539 1.41 -15.00 -56.06
CA PHE A 539 1.75 -13.78 -55.34
C PHE A 539 2.72 -12.88 -56.13
N LEU A 540 3.79 -13.45 -56.70
CA LEU A 540 4.76 -12.71 -57.50
C LEU A 540 4.16 -12.11 -58.78
N LEU A 541 3.11 -12.73 -59.33
CA LEU A 541 2.45 -12.29 -60.56
C LEU A 541 1.29 -11.32 -60.33
N THR A 542 0.61 -11.38 -59.17
CA THR A 542 -0.66 -10.67 -58.94
C THR A 542 -0.59 -9.59 -57.86
N SER A 543 0.41 -9.62 -56.97
CA SER A 543 0.49 -8.69 -55.83
C SER A 543 0.65 -7.23 -56.26
N ARG A 544 -0.18 -6.35 -55.70
CA ARG A 544 -0.08 -4.89 -55.88
C ARG A 544 -0.37 -4.16 -54.58
N ALA A 545 0.46 -3.16 -54.25
CA ALA A 545 0.31 -2.32 -53.07
C ALA A 545 -0.31 -0.95 -53.40
N PHE A 546 -1.28 -0.54 -52.59
CA PHE A 546 -1.99 0.73 -52.69
C PHE A 546 -1.88 1.50 -51.37
N ASP A 547 -1.85 2.83 -51.44
CA ASP A 547 -1.90 3.69 -50.26
C ASP A 547 -3.35 3.94 -49.79
N ASP A 548 -3.49 4.75 -48.74
CA ASP A 548 -4.78 5.12 -48.14
C ASP A 548 -5.71 5.91 -49.08
N GLN A 549 -5.19 6.40 -50.20
CA GLN A 549 -5.94 7.08 -51.26
C GLN A 549 -6.26 6.15 -52.45
N GLY A 550 -5.91 4.86 -52.36
CA GLY A 550 -6.10 3.88 -53.43
C GLY A 550 -5.12 4.06 -54.59
N GLN A 551 -4.04 4.81 -54.41
CA GLN A 551 -3.01 5.02 -55.43
C GLN A 551 -1.91 3.95 -55.33
N LEU A 552 -1.47 3.46 -56.49
CA LEU A 552 -0.44 2.41 -56.57
C LEU A 552 0.92 2.89 -56.03
N VAL A 553 1.44 2.19 -55.03
CA VAL A 553 2.75 2.45 -54.43
C VAL A 553 3.85 1.73 -55.22
N ARG A 554 4.40 2.42 -56.23
CA ARG A 554 5.28 1.79 -57.25
C ARG A 554 6.57 1.16 -56.73
N PHE A 555 7.13 1.67 -55.62
CA PHE A 555 8.36 1.10 -55.05
C PHE A 555 8.08 -0.22 -54.30
N LEU A 556 6.86 -0.40 -53.78
CA LEU A 556 6.36 -1.65 -53.20
C LEU A 556 5.85 -2.61 -54.28
N ASN A 557 6.70 -2.95 -55.24
CA ASN A 557 6.37 -3.92 -56.29
C ASN A 557 6.41 -5.37 -55.75
N ALA A 558 5.81 -6.30 -56.49
CA ALA A 558 5.69 -7.72 -56.10
C ALA A 558 7.01 -8.39 -55.68
N GLY A 559 8.11 -8.12 -56.40
CA GLY A 559 9.42 -8.67 -56.07
C GLY A 559 10.01 -8.09 -54.79
N TYR A 560 9.80 -6.79 -54.55
CA TYR A 560 10.18 -6.15 -53.29
C TYR A 560 9.31 -6.66 -52.13
N LEU A 561 7.99 -6.73 -52.27
CA LEU A 561 7.09 -7.25 -51.23
C LEU A 561 7.45 -8.70 -50.84
N PHE A 562 7.71 -9.55 -51.83
CA PHE A 562 8.10 -10.94 -51.59
C PHE A 562 9.45 -11.04 -50.85
N SER A 563 10.46 -10.28 -51.28
CA SER A 563 11.76 -10.27 -50.60
C SER A 563 11.68 -9.64 -49.22
N LEU A 564 10.95 -8.54 -49.06
CA LEU A 564 10.73 -7.85 -47.78
C LEU A 564 10.13 -8.78 -46.73
N ILE A 565 9.02 -9.46 -47.04
CA ILE A 565 8.32 -10.34 -46.09
C ILE A 565 9.21 -11.54 -45.71
N ARG A 566 9.84 -12.17 -46.71
CA ARG A 566 10.67 -13.36 -46.51
C ARG A 566 11.98 -13.05 -45.78
N ASP A 567 12.63 -11.93 -46.09
CA ASP A 567 13.90 -11.55 -45.49
C ASP A 567 13.70 -11.01 -44.06
N LEU A 568 12.55 -10.37 -43.78
CA LEU A 568 12.18 -9.97 -42.42
C LEU A 568 11.85 -11.16 -41.52
N ASN A 569 11.22 -12.21 -42.06
CA ASN A 569 10.79 -13.43 -41.37
C ASN A 569 10.27 -13.10 -39.95
N ILE A 570 9.06 -12.52 -39.90
CA ILE A 570 8.53 -11.97 -38.65
C ILE A 570 8.40 -13.07 -37.57
N GLY A 571 8.04 -14.31 -37.92
CA GLY A 571 7.98 -15.41 -36.98
C GLY A 571 9.31 -15.68 -36.28
N GLU A 572 10.36 -16.01 -37.04
CA GLU A 572 11.68 -16.32 -36.46
C GLU A 572 12.32 -15.10 -35.77
N SER A 573 12.18 -13.92 -36.35
CA SER A 573 12.74 -12.69 -35.78
C SER A 573 12.03 -12.29 -34.48
N TYR A 574 10.72 -12.56 -34.36
CA TYR A 574 9.97 -12.32 -33.14
C TYR A 574 10.34 -13.31 -32.03
N SER A 575 10.44 -14.61 -32.32
CA SER A 575 10.94 -15.62 -31.37
C SER A 575 12.32 -15.25 -30.80
N ARG A 576 13.24 -14.79 -31.66
CA ARG A 576 14.58 -14.30 -31.23
C ARG A 576 14.49 -13.02 -30.40
N TYR A 577 13.61 -12.09 -30.76
CA TYR A 577 13.34 -10.88 -29.99
C TYR A 577 12.82 -11.22 -28.59
N LEU A 578 11.88 -12.15 -28.45
CA LEU A 578 11.34 -12.59 -27.16
C LEU A 578 12.41 -13.26 -26.29
N SER A 579 13.24 -14.14 -26.87
CA SER A 579 14.39 -14.71 -26.15
C SER A 579 15.33 -13.63 -25.63
N THR A 580 15.52 -12.56 -26.41
CA THR A 580 16.35 -11.43 -25.99
C THR A 580 15.70 -10.66 -24.85
N VAL A 581 14.45 -10.25 -25.01
CA VAL A 581 13.74 -9.40 -24.04
C VAL A 581 13.50 -10.13 -22.71
N LEU A 582 13.02 -11.37 -22.75
CA LEU A 582 12.59 -12.12 -21.58
C LEU A 582 13.73 -12.82 -20.84
N SER A 583 14.84 -13.17 -21.51
CA SER A 583 15.92 -13.94 -20.88
C SER A 583 17.24 -13.18 -20.79
N THR A 584 17.78 -12.69 -21.91
CA THR A 584 19.19 -12.22 -21.95
C THR A 584 19.36 -10.73 -21.73
N SER A 585 18.31 -9.93 -21.90
CA SER A 585 18.35 -8.49 -21.61
C SER A 585 18.55 -8.24 -20.13
N ALA A 586 19.10 -7.07 -19.77
CA ALA A 586 19.26 -6.67 -18.37
C ALA A 586 17.92 -6.68 -17.61
N ALA A 587 16.84 -6.22 -18.27
CA ALA A 587 15.50 -6.24 -17.72
C ALA A 587 14.95 -7.67 -17.57
N GLY A 588 15.22 -8.57 -18.52
CA GLY A 588 14.84 -9.99 -18.45
C GLY A 588 15.55 -10.72 -17.31
N GLN A 589 16.85 -10.49 -17.14
CA GLN A 589 17.62 -11.05 -16.01
C GLN A 589 17.13 -10.53 -14.65
N TRP A 590 16.83 -9.23 -14.57
CA TRP A 590 16.22 -8.64 -13.38
C TRP A 590 14.86 -9.28 -13.07
N HIS A 591 14.02 -9.48 -14.10
CA HIS A 591 12.71 -10.10 -13.94
C HIS A 591 12.82 -11.56 -13.50
N CYS A 592 13.74 -12.35 -14.06
CA CYS A 592 14.04 -13.72 -13.62
C CYS A 592 14.40 -13.79 -12.13
N GLU A 593 15.28 -12.90 -11.68
CA GLU A 593 15.73 -12.82 -10.29
C GLU A 593 14.56 -12.48 -9.33
N ARG A 594 13.74 -11.49 -9.71
CA ARG A 594 12.57 -11.08 -8.93
C ARG A 594 11.50 -12.17 -8.89
N TYR A 595 11.26 -12.83 -10.01
CA TYR A 595 10.39 -14.00 -10.10
C TYR A 595 10.85 -15.11 -9.15
N ALA A 596 12.14 -15.49 -9.21
CA ALA A 596 12.70 -16.50 -8.34
C ALA A 596 12.54 -16.14 -6.85
N ARG A 597 12.71 -14.85 -6.49
CA ARG A 597 12.53 -14.38 -5.12
C ARG A 597 11.08 -14.46 -4.64
N VAL A 598 10.12 -14.06 -5.46
CA VAL A 598 8.68 -14.20 -5.14
C VAL A 598 8.29 -15.66 -5.02
N MET A 599 8.71 -16.49 -5.97
CA MET A 599 8.43 -17.94 -5.93
C MET A 599 9.04 -18.61 -4.69
N ARG A 600 10.24 -18.20 -4.26
CA ARG A 600 10.86 -18.68 -3.02
C ARG A 600 10.01 -18.37 -1.79
N ALA A 601 9.55 -17.11 -1.66
CA ALA A 601 8.76 -16.67 -0.53
C ALA A 601 7.38 -17.35 -0.52
N GLN A 602 6.76 -17.49 -1.71
CA GLN A 602 5.52 -18.23 -1.89
C GLN A 602 5.68 -19.70 -1.49
N MET A 603 6.67 -20.42 -2.05
CA MET A 603 6.91 -21.83 -1.73
C MET A 603 7.17 -22.04 -0.23
N ARG A 604 7.80 -21.07 0.44
CA ARG A 604 8.03 -21.14 1.90
C ARG A 604 6.71 -21.00 2.67
N LEU A 605 5.86 -20.05 2.29
CA LEU A 605 4.52 -19.89 2.86
C LEU A 605 3.69 -21.17 2.64
N ASP A 606 3.61 -21.65 1.40
CA ASP A 606 2.91 -22.89 1.03
C ASP A 606 3.41 -24.09 1.86
N ALA A 607 4.71 -24.19 2.13
CA ALA A 607 5.28 -25.28 2.91
C ALA A 607 4.93 -25.18 4.40
N ILE A 608 4.85 -23.96 4.96
CA ILE A 608 4.40 -23.74 6.34
C ILE A 608 2.93 -24.10 6.47
N GLU A 609 2.09 -23.67 5.52
CA GLU A 609 0.66 -24.02 5.51
C GLU A 609 0.46 -25.53 5.37
N ALA A 610 1.16 -26.17 4.43
CA ALA A 610 1.08 -27.62 4.23
C ALA A 610 1.51 -28.40 5.48
N LYS A 611 2.46 -27.87 6.24
CA LYS A 611 2.88 -28.45 7.53
C LYS A 611 1.77 -28.32 8.58
N MET A 612 1.18 -27.14 8.71
CA MET A 612 0.09 -26.90 9.67
C MET A 612 -1.16 -27.71 9.31
N ALA A 613 -1.43 -27.90 8.02
CA ALA A 613 -2.52 -28.73 7.51
C ALA A 613 -2.28 -30.24 7.62
N GLY A 614 -1.04 -30.66 7.86
CA GLY A 614 -0.67 -32.08 7.96
C GLY A 614 -0.57 -32.81 6.62
N ASP A 615 -0.25 -32.10 5.53
CA ASP A 615 -0.13 -32.69 4.18
C ASP A 615 1.16 -33.49 3.97
N PHE A 616 2.19 -33.21 4.76
CA PHE A 616 3.40 -34.02 4.75
C PHE A 616 3.11 -35.39 5.35
N LEU A 617 3.79 -36.42 4.85
CA LEU A 617 3.62 -37.76 5.41
C LEU A 617 4.02 -37.71 6.89
N GLY A 618 3.05 -38.04 7.73
CA GLY A 618 3.27 -38.17 9.16
C GLY A 618 4.32 -39.23 9.44
N ASP A 619 5.07 -38.99 10.50
CA ASP A 619 6.23 -39.79 10.85
C ASP A 619 5.90 -41.12 11.52
N GLY A 620 4.63 -41.55 11.52
CA GLY A 620 4.20 -42.81 12.15
C GLY A 620 4.56 -42.92 13.64
N GLY A 621 4.73 -41.80 14.35
CA GLY A 621 5.15 -41.77 15.75
C GLY A 621 6.68 -41.74 15.99
N LEU A 622 7.48 -41.43 14.97
CA LEU A 622 8.92 -41.18 15.14
C LEU A 622 9.17 -39.92 16.00
N PRO A 623 10.37 -39.80 16.61
CA PRO A 623 10.78 -38.61 17.35
C PRO A 623 10.58 -37.30 16.55
N PRO A 624 10.29 -36.16 17.20
CA PRO A 624 10.10 -34.87 16.52
C PRO A 624 11.24 -34.45 15.58
N GLU A 625 12.45 -34.93 15.85
CA GLU A 625 13.65 -34.69 15.05
C GLU A 625 13.62 -35.40 13.68
N LEU A 626 12.79 -36.42 13.53
CA LEU A 626 12.54 -37.12 12.26
C LEU A 626 11.24 -36.61 11.61
N ALA A 627 10.30 -36.07 12.42
CA ALA A 627 9.00 -35.52 12.00
C ALA A 627 9.03 -34.59 10.77
N ASN A 628 8.07 -34.74 9.85
CA ASN A 628 7.86 -33.87 8.70
C ASN A 628 9.09 -33.82 7.77
N ARG A 629 9.65 -34.99 7.44
CA ARG A 629 10.78 -35.12 6.51
C ARG A 629 10.60 -34.29 5.25
N GLY A 630 9.43 -34.38 4.63
CA GLY A 630 9.09 -33.61 3.45
C GLY A 630 9.27 -32.10 3.64
N TYR A 631 8.74 -31.53 4.72
CA TYR A 631 8.92 -30.11 5.05
C TYR A 631 10.41 -29.73 5.20
N LYS A 632 11.22 -30.60 5.81
CA LYS A 632 12.67 -30.37 5.97
C LYS A 632 13.41 -30.35 4.63
N TRP A 633 13.01 -31.21 3.69
CA TRP A 633 13.56 -31.18 2.34
C TRP A 633 13.26 -29.86 1.64
N VAL A 634 12.01 -29.39 1.72
CA VAL A 634 11.61 -28.09 1.16
C VAL A 634 12.37 -26.95 1.81
N ALA A 635 12.44 -26.93 3.14
CA ALA A 635 13.18 -25.90 3.87
C ALA A 635 14.66 -25.86 3.45
N ALA A 636 15.32 -27.02 3.34
CA ALA A 636 16.73 -27.10 2.93
C ALA A 636 16.97 -26.53 1.52
N VAL A 637 16.13 -26.87 0.55
CA VAL A 637 16.27 -26.35 -0.83
C VAL A 637 15.85 -24.89 -0.93
N LEU A 638 14.89 -24.43 -0.13
CA LEU A 638 14.52 -23.02 -0.09
C LEU A 638 15.55 -22.16 0.63
N ASP A 639 16.27 -22.68 1.63
CA ASP A 639 17.35 -21.96 2.30
C ASP A 639 18.57 -21.81 1.38
N HIS A 640 18.85 -22.85 0.58
CA HIS A 640 19.92 -22.88 -0.42
C HIS A 640 19.41 -23.36 -1.81
N PRO A 641 18.84 -22.46 -2.63
CA PRO A 641 18.23 -22.80 -3.92
C PRO A 641 19.20 -23.31 -4.99
N THR A 642 20.46 -22.90 -4.95
CA THR A 642 21.52 -23.47 -5.81
C THR A 642 21.98 -24.81 -5.23
N ASP A 643 22.17 -25.82 -6.08
CA ASP A 643 22.74 -27.11 -5.66
C ASP A 643 24.23 -26.95 -5.35
N SER A 644 24.56 -26.59 -4.11
CA SER A 644 25.92 -26.44 -3.60
C SER A 644 26.12 -27.23 -2.31
N ASP A 645 27.38 -27.40 -1.91
CA ASP A 645 27.75 -28.08 -0.67
C ASP A 645 27.34 -27.28 0.60
N ASP A 646 26.89 -26.03 0.44
CA ASP A 646 26.34 -25.23 1.54
C ASP A 646 24.91 -25.65 1.92
N ARG A 647 24.22 -26.42 1.07
CA ARG A 647 22.85 -26.89 1.35
C ARG A 647 22.87 -27.89 2.49
N ALA A 648 22.05 -27.63 3.51
CA ALA A 648 21.90 -28.53 4.66
C ALA A 648 21.49 -29.94 4.21
N MET A 649 22.19 -30.95 4.74
CA MET A 649 21.77 -32.35 4.60
C MET A 649 20.57 -32.63 5.51
N VAL A 650 19.65 -33.46 5.05
CA VAL A 650 18.51 -33.93 5.87
C VAL A 650 18.67 -35.42 6.07
N GLU A 651 18.69 -35.86 7.33
CA GLU A 651 18.93 -37.28 7.69
C GLU A 651 20.23 -37.85 7.09
N GLY A 652 21.26 -37.01 6.92
CA GLY A 652 22.54 -37.39 6.33
C GLY A 652 22.53 -37.55 4.81
N HIS A 653 21.42 -37.19 4.15
CA HIS A 653 21.30 -37.24 2.69
C HIS A 653 21.38 -35.85 2.05
N ARG A 654 22.11 -35.76 0.93
CA ARG A 654 22.08 -34.58 0.05
C ARG A 654 20.71 -34.51 -0.63
N ILE A 655 20.06 -33.36 -0.51
CA ILE A 655 18.73 -33.11 -1.09
C ILE A 655 18.91 -32.42 -2.44
N GLN A 656 18.21 -32.94 -3.45
CA GLN A 656 18.26 -32.49 -4.84
C GLN A 656 16.87 -32.13 -5.33
N VAL A 657 16.81 -31.10 -6.18
CA VAL A 657 15.61 -30.70 -6.92
C VAL A 657 15.76 -31.15 -8.36
N SER A 658 14.71 -31.70 -8.96
CA SER A 658 14.68 -32.14 -10.35
C SER A 658 13.41 -31.63 -11.05
N GLN A 659 13.52 -31.34 -12.35
CA GLN A 659 12.36 -31.16 -13.22
C GLN A 659 11.73 -32.51 -13.54
N LEU A 660 10.40 -32.56 -13.64
CA LEU A 660 9.67 -33.77 -14.06
C LEU A 660 9.61 -33.87 -15.58
N LEU A 661 9.96 -35.04 -16.12
CA LEU A 661 9.84 -35.36 -17.54
C LEU A 661 8.83 -36.48 -17.75
N ILE A 662 7.95 -36.33 -18.73
CA ILE A 662 7.06 -37.37 -19.24
C ILE A 662 7.55 -37.79 -20.62
N ASN A 663 7.99 -39.04 -20.76
CA ASN A 663 8.55 -39.58 -22.02
C ASN A 663 9.61 -38.68 -22.69
N GLY A 664 10.42 -38.00 -21.86
CA GLY A 664 11.47 -37.08 -22.34
C GLY A 664 11.01 -35.63 -22.55
N VAL A 665 9.72 -35.34 -22.40
CA VAL A 665 9.17 -33.97 -22.43
C VAL A 665 9.22 -33.37 -21.02
N SER A 666 9.94 -32.26 -20.85
CA SER A 666 9.99 -31.54 -19.56
C SER A 666 8.68 -30.80 -19.29
N LEU A 667 8.14 -30.94 -18.08
CA LEU A 667 6.97 -30.20 -17.63
C LEU A 667 7.40 -28.95 -16.86
N SER A 668 6.98 -27.79 -17.37
CA SER A 668 7.34 -26.52 -16.76
C SER A 668 6.67 -26.31 -15.41
N GLY A 669 7.41 -25.76 -14.44
CA GLY A 669 6.90 -25.45 -13.09
C GLY A 669 6.64 -26.64 -12.16
N VAL A 670 6.70 -27.89 -12.63
CA VAL A 670 6.54 -29.09 -11.80
C VAL A 670 7.90 -29.60 -11.34
N LEU A 671 8.14 -29.53 -10.04
CA LEU A 671 9.43 -29.89 -9.44
C LEU A 671 9.30 -31.14 -8.58
N VAL A 672 10.37 -31.92 -8.51
CA VAL A 672 10.50 -33.07 -7.63
C VAL A 672 11.69 -32.87 -6.71
N ILE A 673 11.44 -32.90 -5.41
CA ILE A 673 12.44 -32.78 -4.35
C ILE A 673 12.63 -34.14 -3.72
N GLY A 674 13.88 -34.58 -3.58
CA GLY A 674 14.21 -35.86 -2.97
C GLY A 674 15.70 -36.00 -2.70
N THR A 675 16.11 -37.17 -2.24
CA THR A 675 17.54 -37.45 -2.04
C THR A 675 18.26 -37.66 -3.38
N GLU A 676 19.52 -37.25 -3.46
CA GLU A 676 20.38 -37.53 -4.61
C GLU A 676 20.51 -39.06 -4.84
N SER A 677 20.72 -39.81 -3.75
CA SER A 677 20.77 -41.28 -3.77
C SER A 677 19.38 -41.89 -3.55
N ARG A 678 18.57 -41.94 -4.61
CA ARG A 678 17.19 -42.44 -4.56
C ARG A 678 17.04 -43.93 -4.21
N SER A 679 18.11 -44.72 -4.33
CA SER A 679 18.14 -46.09 -3.80
C SER A 679 18.11 -46.13 -2.27
N SER A 680 18.50 -45.03 -1.62
CA SER A 680 18.55 -44.90 -0.15
C SER A 680 17.20 -44.46 0.42
N VAL A 681 16.52 -43.53 -0.26
CA VAL A 681 15.17 -43.07 0.12
C VAL A 681 14.30 -42.94 -1.14
N ALA A 682 13.28 -43.79 -1.26
CA ALA A 682 12.38 -43.83 -2.41
C ALA A 682 11.31 -42.73 -2.39
N THR A 683 11.11 -42.07 -1.25
CA THR A 683 10.15 -40.97 -1.07
C THR A 683 10.49 -39.81 -2.00
N LEU A 684 9.45 -39.25 -2.62
CA LEU A 684 9.53 -38.10 -3.52
C LEU A 684 8.55 -37.05 -3.04
N MET A 685 8.98 -35.80 -3.10
CA MET A 685 8.08 -34.68 -2.90
C MET A 685 7.86 -33.98 -4.24
N VAL A 686 6.61 -33.97 -4.69
CA VAL A 686 6.23 -33.27 -5.91
C VAL A 686 5.65 -31.92 -5.55
N PHE A 687 6.25 -30.86 -6.09
CA PHE A 687 5.72 -29.51 -6.02
C PHE A 687 4.91 -29.22 -7.29
N THR A 688 3.62 -28.94 -7.10
CA THR A 688 2.63 -28.69 -8.15
C THR A 688 1.98 -27.32 -7.92
N PRO A 689 2.63 -26.22 -8.35
CA PRO A 689 2.10 -24.89 -8.13
C PRO A 689 0.79 -24.70 -8.89
N GLN A 690 -0.21 -24.08 -8.25
CA GLN A 690 -1.52 -23.80 -8.85
C GLN A 690 -2.27 -25.07 -9.31
N ALA A 691 -2.04 -26.21 -8.66
CA ALA A 691 -2.84 -27.40 -8.91
C ALA A 691 -4.33 -27.13 -8.63
N PRO A 692 -5.26 -27.71 -9.41
CA PRO A 692 -6.69 -27.41 -9.32
C PRO A 692 -7.34 -27.75 -7.97
N ASP A 693 -6.75 -28.66 -7.22
CA ASP A 693 -7.19 -29.07 -5.88
C ASP A 693 -6.58 -28.22 -4.74
N GLY A 694 -5.76 -27.22 -5.06
CA GLY A 694 -5.10 -26.35 -4.08
C GLY A 694 -4.00 -27.02 -3.26
N ILE A 695 -3.51 -28.20 -3.66
CA ILE A 695 -2.41 -28.90 -2.97
C ILE A 695 -1.08 -28.69 -3.71
N CYS A 696 -0.22 -27.85 -3.12
CA CYS A 696 1.08 -27.50 -3.70
C CYS A 696 2.17 -28.55 -3.46
N PHE A 697 2.19 -29.18 -2.28
CA PHE A 697 3.20 -30.18 -1.91
C PHE A 697 2.55 -31.55 -1.73
N ARG A 698 3.05 -32.53 -2.47
CA ARG A 698 2.59 -33.92 -2.40
C ARG A 698 3.77 -34.80 -2.09
N GLU A 699 3.81 -35.30 -0.86
CA GLU A 699 4.79 -36.30 -0.47
C GLU A 699 4.28 -37.70 -0.85
N MET A 700 5.11 -38.45 -1.56
CA MET A 700 4.80 -39.78 -2.09
C MET A 700 5.85 -40.77 -1.65
N SER A 701 5.43 -41.98 -1.32
CA SER A 701 6.31 -43.04 -0.84
C SER A 701 7.24 -43.57 -1.95
N ASN A 702 6.81 -43.48 -3.20
CA ASN A 702 7.58 -43.89 -4.39
C ASN A 702 6.91 -43.36 -5.69
N SER A 703 7.58 -43.55 -6.83
CA SER A 703 7.08 -43.16 -8.15
C SER A 703 5.86 -43.95 -8.64
N GLN A 704 5.55 -45.11 -8.05
CA GLN A 704 4.38 -45.91 -8.43
C GLN A 704 3.10 -45.31 -7.82
N GLU A 705 3.19 -44.70 -6.63
CA GLU A 705 2.09 -43.98 -5.99
C GLU A 705 1.62 -42.80 -6.84
N PHE A 706 2.54 -42.07 -7.49
CA PHE A 706 2.23 -41.02 -8.46
C PHE A 706 1.29 -41.55 -9.55
N ARG A 707 1.61 -42.71 -10.15
CA ARG A 707 0.78 -43.31 -11.21
C ARG A 707 -0.61 -43.71 -10.74
N GLN A 708 -0.74 -44.13 -9.48
CA GLN A 708 -1.98 -44.69 -8.93
C GLN A 708 -2.92 -43.63 -8.35
N ARG A 709 -2.40 -42.51 -7.85
CA ARG A 709 -3.20 -41.44 -7.24
C ARG A 709 -3.44 -40.25 -8.15
N ILE A 710 -2.42 -39.84 -8.91
CA ILE A 710 -2.46 -38.57 -9.64
C ILE A 710 -3.07 -38.70 -11.04
N LEU A 711 -2.81 -39.79 -11.75
CA LEU A 711 -3.31 -40.00 -13.11
C LEU A 711 -4.80 -40.40 -13.17
N LEU A 712 -5.49 -40.50 -12.03
CA LEU A 712 -6.91 -40.83 -11.98
C LEU A 712 -7.81 -39.59 -11.96
N GLU A 713 -7.26 -38.42 -11.64
CA GLU A 713 -8.02 -37.17 -11.52
C GLU A 713 -7.99 -36.39 -12.85
N PRO A 714 -9.14 -36.21 -13.55
CA PRO A 714 -9.17 -35.56 -14.86
C PRO A 714 -8.59 -34.14 -14.86
N ASP A 715 -8.97 -33.32 -13.87
CA ASP A 715 -8.55 -31.92 -13.76
C ASP A 715 -7.03 -31.79 -13.56
N PHE A 716 -6.44 -32.72 -12.80
CA PHE A 716 -5.00 -32.74 -12.59
C PHE A 716 -4.24 -33.23 -13.85
N LEU A 717 -4.87 -34.12 -14.63
CA LEU A 717 -4.33 -34.61 -15.88
C LEU A 717 -4.24 -33.47 -16.90
N ASP A 718 -5.30 -32.67 -17.03
CA ASP A 718 -5.30 -31.47 -17.86
C ASP A 718 -4.31 -30.42 -17.36
N TYR A 719 -4.16 -30.26 -16.04
CA TYR A 719 -3.10 -29.44 -15.45
C TYR A 719 -1.70 -29.89 -15.90
N LEU A 720 -1.37 -31.19 -15.80
CA LEU A 720 -0.07 -31.72 -16.22
C LEU A 720 0.18 -31.56 -17.73
N VAL A 721 -0.85 -31.80 -18.56
CA VAL A 721 -0.76 -31.58 -20.01
C VAL A 721 -0.49 -30.10 -20.30
N GLY A 722 -1.17 -29.19 -19.60
CA GLY A 722 -0.97 -27.75 -19.73
C GLY A 722 0.47 -27.31 -19.42
N LYS A 723 1.22 -28.04 -18.57
CA LYS A 723 2.62 -27.75 -18.25
C LYS A 723 3.62 -28.17 -19.33
N ALA A 724 3.20 -28.92 -20.35
CA ALA A 724 4.06 -29.29 -21.49
C ALA A 724 4.12 -28.18 -22.57
N PRO A 725 5.21 -28.10 -23.37
CA PRO A 725 5.27 -27.27 -24.57
C PRO A 725 4.13 -27.59 -25.53
N LEU A 726 3.58 -26.57 -26.21
CA LEU A 726 2.37 -26.69 -27.04
C LEU A 726 2.45 -27.84 -28.06
N ALA A 727 3.56 -27.93 -28.80
CA ALA A 727 3.81 -28.97 -29.78
C ALA A 727 3.83 -30.40 -29.19
N ALA A 728 4.11 -30.55 -27.90
CA ALA A 728 4.19 -31.85 -27.21
C ALA A 728 2.92 -32.20 -26.41
N GLN A 729 1.94 -31.29 -26.28
CA GLN A 729 0.75 -31.51 -25.44
C GLN A 729 -0.10 -32.69 -25.92
N ALA A 730 -0.25 -32.88 -27.24
CA ALA A 730 -1.00 -34.00 -27.80
C ALA A 730 -0.36 -35.35 -27.42
N ASP A 731 0.96 -35.45 -27.54
CA ASP A 731 1.73 -36.65 -27.19
C ASP A 731 1.68 -36.92 -25.67
N VAL A 732 1.89 -35.88 -24.85
CA VAL A 732 1.80 -35.98 -23.39
C VAL A 732 0.39 -36.40 -22.94
N ARG A 733 -0.66 -35.81 -23.52
CA ARG A 733 -2.05 -36.21 -23.25
C ARG A 733 -2.30 -37.66 -23.62
N HIS A 734 -1.84 -38.11 -24.79
CA HIS A 734 -1.99 -39.50 -25.22
C HIS A 734 -1.31 -40.45 -24.23
N VAL A 735 -0.08 -40.16 -23.79
CA VAL A 735 0.68 -41.00 -22.83
C VAL A 735 0.02 -41.04 -21.45
N LEU A 736 -0.53 -39.92 -20.96
CA LEU A 736 -1.19 -39.86 -19.64
C LEU A 736 -2.59 -40.50 -19.63
N THR A 737 -3.22 -40.68 -20.80
CA THR A 737 -4.57 -41.24 -20.94
C THR A 737 -4.55 -42.67 -21.50
N ALA A 738 -4.43 -42.83 -22.82
CA ALA A 738 -4.52 -44.10 -23.52
C ALA A 738 -3.21 -44.91 -23.51
N GLY A 739 -2.06 -44.23 -23.39
CA GLY A 739 -0.71 -44.81 -23.46
C GLY A 739 -0.06 -45.11 -22.11
N ARG A 740 -0.82 -45.35 -21.04
CA ARG A 740 -0.28 -45.48 -19.68
C ARG A 740 0.76 -46.59 -19.50
N ASP A 741 0.67 -47.66 -20.29
CA ASP A 741 1.64 -48.76 -20.24
C ASP A 741 3.03 -48.37 -20.75
N THR A 742 3.12 -47.30 -21.55
CA THR A 742 4.39 -46.75 -22.08
C THR A 742 4.83 -45.46 -21.36
N LEU A 743 4.14 -45.07 -20.29
CA LEU A 743 4.47 -43.89 -19.48
C LEU A 743 5.80 -44.08 -18.73
N PHE A 744 6.81 -43.30 -19.11
CA PHE A 744 8.08 -43.17 -18.41
C PHE A 744 8.19 -41.79 -17.77
N MET A 745 8.49 -41.77 -16.47
CA MET A 745 8.76 -40.54 -15.73
C MET A 745 10.27 -40.40 -15.54
N GLY A 746 10.85 -39.41 -16.22
CA GLY A 746 12.23 -39.00 -16.03
C GLY A 746 12.32 -37.88 -15.00
N LEU A 747 13.48 -37.76 -14.37
CA LEU A 747 13.78 -36.65 -13.47
C LEU A 747 15.13 -36.08 -13.85
N GLN A 748 15.16 -34.81 -14.23
CA GLN A 748 16.37 -34.09 -14.62
C GLN A 748 16.81 -33.17 -13.48
N PRO A 749 17.97 -33.40 -12.85
CA PRO A 749 18.47 -32.56 -11.78
C PRO A 749 18.64 -31.10 -12.21
N CYS A 750 18.22 -30.17 -11.34
CA CYS A 750 18.50 -28.75 -11.50
C CYS A 750 19.92 -28.46 -11.00
N THR A 751 20.85 -28.17 -11.91
CA THR A 751 22.26 -27.89 -11.57
C THR A 751 22.52 -26.46 -11.10
N GLY A 752 21.59 -25.54 -11.40
CA GLY A 752 21.65 -24.11 -11.01
C GLY A 752 20.66 -23.76 -9.90
N ASN A 753 20.29 -22.48 -9.82
CA ASN A 753 19.17 -22.05 -8.97
C ASN A 753 17.87 -22.61 -9.57
N PHE A 754 17.22 -23.55 -8.87
CA PHE A 754 16.05 -24.24 -9.41
C PHE A 754 14.85 -23.29 -9.66
N LEU A 755 14.77 -22.17 -8.93
CA LEU A 755 13.71 -21.18 -9.09
C LEU A 755 13.89 -20.35 -10.38
N GLU A 756 15.13 -20.01 -10.71
CA GLU A 756 15.48 -19.40 -12.00
C GLU A 756 15.25 -20.39 -13.15
N ALA A 757 15.56 -21.68 -12.94
CA ALA A 757 15.28 -22.72 -13.94
C ALA A 757 13.78 -22.90 -14.24
N VAL A 758 12.89 -22.66 -13.27
CA VAL A 758 11.44 -22.60 -13.51
C VAL A 758 11.07 -21.41 -14.38
N TYR A 759 11.63 -20.23 -14.10
CA TYR A 759 11.41 -19.06 -14.96
C TYR A 759 11.84 -19.33 -16.40
N GLU A 760 13.03 -19.89 -16.58
CA GLU A 760 13.57 -20.22 -17.90
C GLU A 760 12.71 -21.24 -18.66
N SER A 761 12.20 -22.29 -17.98
CA SER A 761 11.32 -23.29 -18.61
C SER A 761 10.00 -22.68 -19.05
N GLU A 762 9.46 -21.73 -18.28
CA GLU A 762 8.22 -21.03 -18.65
C GLU A 762 8.45 -20.08 -19.82
N VAL A 763 9.57 -19.36 -19.86
CA VAL A 763 9.90 -18.47 -20.98
C VAL A 763 10.09 -19.30 -22.25
N ALA A 764 10.76 -20.44 -22.15
CA ALA A 764 10.89 -21.38 -23.26
C ALA A 764 9.53 -21.90 -23.74
N ARG A 765 8.58 -22.17 -22.84
CA ARG A 765 7.21 -22.58 -23.18
C ARG A 765 6.45 -21.49 -23.93
N VAL A 766 6.56 -20.22 -23.51
CA VAL A 766 5.97 -19.07 -24.22
C VAL A 766 6.58 -18.92 -25.60
N ILE A 767 7.91 -18.94 -25.71
CA ILE A 767 8.62 -18.81 -26.99
C ILE A 767 8.21 -19.95 -27.93
N SER A 768 8.12 -21.19 -27.43
CA SER A 768 7.67 -22.35 -28.21
C SER A 768 6.23 -22.21 -28.69
N ALA A 769 5.32 -21.65 -27.87
CA ALA A 769 3.94 -21.42 -28.29
C ALA A 769 3.84 -20.35 -29.40
N VAL A 770 4.61 -19.27 -29.27
CA VAL A 770 4.69 -18.19 -30.28
C VAL A 770 5.34 -18.69 -31.57
N ASP A 771 6.39 -19.51 -31.47
CA ASP A 771 7.09 -20.08 -32.62
C ASP A 771 6.20 -21.04 -33.41
N GLU A 772 5.44 -21.90 -32.71
CA GLU A 772 4.43 -22.76 -33.33
C GLU A 772 3.38 -21.92 -34.06
N GLN A 773 2.81 -20.92 -33.38
CA GLN A 773 1.75 -20.06 -33.93
C GLN A 773 2.18 -19.26 -35.17
N THR A 774 3.45 -18.81 -35.21
CA THR A 774 3.97 -18.01 -36.34
C THR A 774 4.44 -18.87 -37.51
N ASN A 775 4.68 -20.18 -37.32
CA ASN A 775 5.16 -21.07 -38.37
C ASN A 775 4.08 -22.00 -38.98
N THR A 776 3.03 -22.40 -38.23
CA THR A 776 2.14 -23.50 -38.66
C THR A 776 0.82 -23.13 -39.36
N ASN A 777 0.49 -21.87 -39.59
CA ASN A 777 -0.78 -21.50 -40.25
C ASN A 777 -0.69 -21.53 -41.79
N TRP A 778 -0.91 -22.71 -42.37
CA TRP A 778 -1.33 -22.87 -43.77
C TRP A 778 -2.76 -23.47 -43.78
N GLU A 779 -3.68 -22.80 -44.50
CA GLU A 779 -5.06 -23.21 -44.87
C GLU A 779 -6.27 -22.93 -43.97
N THR A 780 -6.26 -22.03 -42.97
CA THR A 780 -7.53 -21.66 -42.28
C THR A 780 -7.71 -20.15 -42.13
N TYR A 781 -8.89 -19.66 -42.56
CA TYR A 781 -9.35 -18.27 -42.50
C TYR A 781 -8.96 -17.58 -41.19
N TRP A 782 -8.46 -16.35 -41.29
CA TRP A 782 -8.00 -15.47 -40.21
C TRP A 782 -9.03 -15.27 -39.07
N GLU A 783 -10.31 -15.57 -39.30
CA GLU A 783 -11.35 -15.60 -38.24
C GLU A 783 -11.12 -16.71 -37.19
N SER A 784 -10.43 -17.81 -37.54
CA SER A 784 -10.05 -18.87 -36.60
C SER A 784 -8.80 -18.53 -35.76
N ALA A 785 -8.03 -17.52 -36.16
CA ALA A 785 -6.85 -17.06 -35.41
C ALA A 785 -7.21 -16.48 -34.04
N TRP A 786 -8.47 -16.09 -33.82
CA TRP A 786 -8.94 -15.56 -32.53
C TRP A 786 -9.18 -16.65 -31.46
N GLU A 787 -9.44 -17.91 -31.85
CA GLU A 787 -9.49 -19.05 -30.91
C GLU A 787 -8.09 -19.45 -30.38
N ILE A 788 -7.02 -19.01 -31.06
CA ILE A 788 -5.61 -19.24 -30.68
C ILE A 788 -5.20 -18.43 -29.45
N THR A 789 -5.91 -17.32 -29.16
CA THR A 789 -5.69 -16.44 -27.99
C THR A 789 -5.81 -17.16 -26.63
N LYS A 790 -6.52 -18.30 -26.57
CA LYS A 790 -6.71 -19.09 -25.34
C LYS A 790 -5.44 -19.82 -24.88
N VAL A 791 -4.61 -20.30 -25.80
CA VAL A 791 -3.45 -21.17 -25.48
C VAL A 791 -2.29 -20.39 -24.84
N VAL A 792 -2.01 -19.17 -25.30
CA VAL A 792 -1.07 -18.24 -24.65
C VAL A 792 -1.69 -17.66 -23.37
N GLY A 793 -3.02 -17.46 -23.38
CA GLY A 793 -3.81 -17.03 -22.23
C GLY A 793 -3.70 -17.94 -21.00
N ASP A 794 -3.53 -19.26 -21.16
CA ASP A 794 -3.35 -20.17 -20.01
C ASP A 794 -1.93 -20.13 -19.42
N ILE A 795 -0.95 -19.58 -20.14
CA ILE A 795 0.43 -19.36 -19.65
C ILE A 795 0.50 -18.11 -18.74
N VAL A 796 -0.53 -17.25 -18.79
CA VAL A 796 -0.66 -15.96 -18.08
C VAL A 796 -0.29 -16.07 -16.61
N LEU A 797 -0.78 -17.08 -15.92
CA LEU A 797 -0.73 -17.24 -14.45
C LEU A 797 0.67 -17.37 -13.83
N ILE A 798 1.68 -17.60 -14.66
CA ILE A 798 3.02 -17.93 -14.19
C ILE A 798 3.94 -16.72 -14.24
N PHE A 799 3.58 -15.65 -14.96
CA PHE A 799 4.34 -14.40 -15.03
C PHE A 799 3.57 -13.17 -14.55
N THR A 800 2.36 -13.38 -14.06
CA THR A 800 1.49 -12.34 -13.49
C THR A 800 1.75 -11.93 -12.03
N PRO A 801 2.74 -12.43 -11.24
CA PRO A 801 2.80 -12.05 -9.82
C PRO A 801 2.99 -10.54 -9.61
N PHE A 802 3.27 -9.76 -10.66
CA PHE A 802 3.57 -8.34 -10.57
C PHE A 802 2.50 -7.38 -11.17
N LYS A 803 1.45 -7.85 -11.86
CA LYS A 803 0.43 -6.94 -12.47
C LYS A 803 -1.02 -7.23 -12.11
N VAL A 804 -1.51 -8.47 -12.24
CA VAL A 804 -2.92 -8.82 -12.00
C VAL A 804 -2.96 -10.31 -11.64
N GLN A 805 -3.73 -10.71 -10.62
CA GLN A 805 -4.02 -12.10 -10.20
C GLN A 805 -2.93 -12.86 -9.44
N LEU A 806 -3.21 -13.13 -8.16
CA LEU A 806 -2.87 -14.39 -7.51
C LEU A 806 -4.14 -15.20 -7.33
N PRO A 807 -4.30 -16.34 -8.02
CA PRO A 807 -5.15 -17.40 -7.52
C PRO A 807 -4.30 -18.38 -6.70
N ILE A 808 -4.64 -18.42 -5.41
CA ILE A 808 -5.12 -19.64 -4.73
C ILE A 808 -4.10 -20.60 -4.10
N ALA A 809 -2.84 -20.66 -4.50
CA ALA A 809 -1.92 -21.63 -3.85
C ALA A 809 -1.52 -21.23 -2.40
N ALA A 810 -1.28 -19.95 -2.14
CA ALA A 810 -0.61 -19.49 -0.93
C ALA A 810 -1.51 -19.18 0.28
N LEU A 811 -2.81 -19.44 0.16
CA LEU A 811 -3.75 -19.28 1.27
C LEU A 811 -4.87 -20.32 1.14
N ARG A 812 -4.57 -21.60 1.47
CA ARG A 812 -5.64 -22.61 1.68
C ARG A 812 -6.69 -22.11 2.68
N SER A 813 -6.27 -21.22 3.56
CA SER A 813 -7.09 -20.58 4.57
C SER A 813 -8.14 -19.62 4.02
N PHE A 814 -7.82 -18.88 2.98
CA PHE A 814 -8.71 -17.88 2.40
C PHE A 814 -9.47 -18.40 1.18
N TYR A 815 -8.95 -19.41 0.48
CA TYR A 815 -9.72 -20.08 -0.57
C TYR A 815 -11.04 -20.65 -0.05
N ALA A 816 -11.06 -21.18 1.19
CA ALA A 816 -12.27 -21.63 1.87
C ALA A 816 -13.22 -20.47 2.25
N ILE A 817 -12.68 -19.36 2.78
CA ILE A 817 -13.44 -18.14 3.12
C ILE A 817 -14.05 -17.51 1.85
N TRP A 818 -13.28 -17.44 0.77
CA TRP A 818 -13.68 -16.88 -0.51
C TRP A 818 -14.68 -17.76 -1.28
N GLN A 819 -14.55 -19.09 -1.25
CA GLN A 819 -15.56 -20.01 -1.81
C GLN A 819 -16.93 -19.87 -1.13
N GLY A 820 -16.96 -19.49 0.15
CA GLY A 820 -18.18 -19.17 0.88
C GLY A 820 -18.85 -17.86 0.45
N VAL A 821 -18.07 -16.85 0.04
CA VAL A 821 -18.55 -15.49 -0.32
C VAL A 821 -18.72 -15.30 -1.85
N GLY A 822 -17.88 -15.94 -2.65
CA GLY A 822 -17.72 -15.75 -4.09
C GLY A 822 -18.76 -16.44 -4.98
N LYS A 823 -19.61 -17.33 -4.44
CA LYS A 823 -20.71 -17.94 -5.21
C LYS A 823 -21.82 -16.96 -5.65
N LYS A 824 -21.66 -15.65 -5.43
CA LYS A 824 -22.62 -14.60 -5.85
C LYS A 824 -22.02 -13.36 -6.52
N SER A 825 -20.72 -13.27 -6.78
CA SER A 825 -20.15 -12.04 -7.36
C SER A 825 -18.95 -12.32 -8.27
N SER A 826 -19.22 -12.82 -9.47
CA SER A 826 -18.22 -13.03 -10.51
C SER A 826 -18.52 -12.12 -11.70
N GLU A 827 -18.08 -10.85 -11.67
CA GLU A 827 -18.03 -10.05 -12.91
C GLU A 827 -17.13 -8.79 -12.92
N GLN A 828 -16.54 -8.34 -11.81
CA GLN A 828 -15.81 -7.06 -11.83
C GLN A 828 -14.51 -7.13 -11.04
N GLY A 829 -13.38 -7.31 -11.74
CA GLY A 829 -12.04 -7.50 -11.17
C GLY A 829 -11.66 -6.49 -10.08
N ILE A 830 -11.69 -6.95 -8.82
CA ILE A 830 -11.19 -6.22 -7.65
C ILE A 830 -9.69 -6.54 -7.47
N ALA A 831 -8.90 -5.51 -7.12
CA ALA A 831 -7.44 -5.55 -7.19
C ALA A 831 -6.75 -6.45 -6.12
N PRO A 832 -5.54 -7.01 -6.39
CA PRO A 832 -4.82 -7.94 -5.49
C PRO A 832 -4.14 -7.31 -4.25
N LEU A 833 -3.87 -6.00 -4.23
CA LEU A 833 -3.27 -5.32 -3.07
C LEU A 833 -4.12 -5.48 -1.79
N TYR A 834 -5.44 -5.58 -1.94
CA TYR A 834 -6.40 -5.75 -0.85
C TYR A 834 -6.31 -7.11 -0.16
N PHE A 835 -5.80 -8.14 -0.84
CA PHE A 835 -5.62 -9.48 -0.28
C PHE A 835 -4.38 -9.57 0.59
N VAL A 836 -3.27 -8.97 0.15
CA VAL A 836 -2.05 -8.84 0.95
C VAL A 836 -2.29 -7.90 2.13
N GLN A 837 -3.04 -6.81 1.92
CA GLN A 837 -3.45 -5.92 3.01
C GLN A 837 -4.38 -6.64 3.98
N ALA A 838 -5.35 -7.44 3.53
CA ALA A 838 -6.18 -8.27 4.39
C ALA A 838 -5.38 -9.35 5.16
N ALA A 839 -4.39 -9.97 4.52
CA ALA A 839 -3.50 -10.94 5.15
C ALA A 839 -2.56 -10.29 6.18
N LEU A 840 -2.02 -9.11 5.89
CA LEU A 840 -1.26 -8.31 6.85
C LEU A 840 -2.15 -7.86 8.02
N LEU A 841 -3.36 -7.38 7.73
CA LEU A 841 -4.36 -7.01 8.74
C LEU A 841 -4.77 -8.22 9.61
N LEU A 842 -4.79 -9.43 9.07
CA LEU A 842 -5.05 -10.68 9.81
C LEU A 842 -3.83 -11.14 10.60
N ALA A 843 -2.63 -11.03 10.05
CA ALA A 843 -1.38 -11.24 10.77
C ALA A 843 -1.23 -10.26 11.95
N ASP A 844 -1.75 -9.04 11.82
CA ASP A 844 -1.81 -8.04 12.89
C ASP A 844 -2.93 -8.32 13.90
N ALA A 845 -4.03 -8.94 13.48
CA ALA A 845 -5.12 -9.38 14.36
C ALA A 845 -4.75 -10.60 15.23
N LEU A 846 -3.87 -11.48 14.74
CA LEU A 846 -3.40 -12.69 15.41
C LEU A 846 -2.34 -12.42 16.50
N THR A 847 -2.58 -11.45 17.39
CA THR A 847 -1.68 -11.22 18.53
C THR A 847 -1.73 -12.43 19.46
N LEU A 848 -0.69 -13.26 19.39
CA LEU A 848 -0.59 -14.52 20.13
C LEU A 848 -0.52 -14.22 21.63
N SER A 849 -1.47 -14.75 22.39
CA SER A 849 -1.54 -14.52 23.81
C SER A 849 -0.47 -15.32 24.57
N LYS A 850 0.33 -14.59 25.36
CA LYS A 850 1.12 -15.04 26.54
C LYS A 850 2.37 -15.90 26.28
N GLY A 851 3.52 -15.31 26.59
CA GLY A 851 4.66 -16.05 27.14
C GLY A 851 5.99 -15.34 26.98
N ARG A 852 6.45 -14.67 28.06
CA ARG A 852 7.84 -14.22 28.32
C ARG A 852 8.63 -13.80 27.07
N ARG A 853 8.70 -12.49 26.78
CA ARG A 853 9.77 -11.92 25.95
C ARG A 853 11.11 -12.18 26.67
N VAL A 854 11.64 -13.38 26.48
CA VAL A 854 13.06 -13.63 26.65
C VAL A 854 13.70 -12.99 25.45
N ARG A 855 14.57 -12.00 25.68
CA ARG A 855 15.60 -11.61 24.73
C ARG A 855 16.27 -12.89 24.23
N THR A 856 15.90 -13.37 23.06
CA THR A 856 16.95 -13.86 22.19
C THR A 856 17.65 -12.61 21.76
N SER A 857 18.92 -12.45 22.15
CA SER A 857 19.85 -11.73 21.32
C SER A 857 19.57 -12.20 19.89
N SER A 858 18.86 -11.38 19.10
CA SER A 858 19.15 -11.34 17.69
C SER A 858 20.65 -11.11 17.70
N ALA A 859 21.40 -12.16 17.37
CA ALA A 859 22.77 -11.95 16.98
C ALA A 859 22.66 -10.82 15.99
N ALA A 860 23.20 -9.65 16.34
CA ALA A 860 23.41 -8.62 15.37
C ALA A 860 23.85 -9.36 14.11
N LYS A 861 23.16 -9.19 12.99
CA LYS A 861 23.77 -9.54 11.72
C LYS A 861 24.90 -8.54 11.47
N THR A 862 25.83 -8.45 12.42
CA THR A 862 27.16 -7.92 12.25
C THR A 862 27.77 -8.69 11.10
N GLY A 863 28.09 -7.96 10.03
CA GLY A 863 29.09 -8.38 9.07
C GLY A 863 28.62 -9.00 7.76
N ARG A 864 27.33 -8.94 7.38
CA ARG A 864 26.93 -9.35 6.01
C ARG A 864 26.24 -8.23 5.26
N SER A 865 26.90 -7.78 4.20
CA SER A 865 26.36 -6.80 3.25
C SER A 865 24.98 -7.21 2.75
N VAL A 866 24.07 -6.24 2.68
CA VAL A 866 22.77 -6.39 2.01
C VAL A 866 22.86 -6.16 0.49
N LEU A 867 23.98 -5.62 0.00
CA LEU A 867 24.18 -5.29 -1.41
C LEU A 867 24.42 -6.55 -2.24
N ASP A 868 23.41 -6.93 -3.03
CA ASP A 868 23.54 -8.03 -3.98
C ASP A 868 24.55 -7.66 -5.08
N PRO A 869 25.66 -8.40 -5.25
CA PRO A 869 26.66 -8.13 -6.28
C PRO A 869 26.14 -8.09 -7.73
N LYS A 870 24.94 -8.60 -8.02
CA LYS A 870 24.24 -8.51 -9.31
C LYS A 870 23.68 -7.11 -9.60
N THR A 871 23.45 -6.30 -8.56
CA THR A 871 22.90 -4.92 -8.68
C THR A 871 23.98 -3.86 -8.93
N ALA A 872 25.26 -4.25 -8.87
CA ALA A 872 26.39 -3.36 -9.11
C ALA A 872 26.38 -2.80 -10.54
N VAL A 873 26.91 -1.59 -10.72
CA VAL A 873 27.03 -0.98 -12.05
C VAL A 873 28.03 -1.78 -12.89
N SER A 874 27.64 -2.07 -14.13
CA SER A 874 28.44 -2.89 -15.05
C SER A 874 29.75 -2.24 -15.49
N LYS A 875 29.89 -0.91 -15.36
CA LYS A 875 31.16 -0.19 -15.55
C LYS A 875 31.37 0.81 -14.41
N THR A 876 32.45 0.62 -13.66
CA THR A 876 32.84 1.53 -12.59
C THR A 876 33.14 2.93 -13.13
N PRO A 877 32.45 3.98 -12.65
CA PRO A 877 32.73 5.34 -13.05
C PRO A 877 34.15 5.78 -12.65
N VAL A 878 34.87 6.42 -13.55
CA VAL A 878 36.18 7.04 -13.25
C VAL A 878 35.95 8.38 -12.53
N GLY A 879 36.81 8.68 -11.54
CA GLY A 879 36.82 9.97 -10.84
C GLY A 879 35.90 10.08 -9.63
N LEU A 880 35.52 8.96 -9.01
CA LEU A 880 34.73 8.92 -7.77
C LEU A 880 35.50 9.54 -6.60
N LYS A 881 34.85 10.45 -5.86
CA LYS A 881 35.38 11.03 -4.62
C LYS A 881 34.56 10.55 -3.44
N MET A 882 35.19 9.89 -2.48
CA MET A 882 34.52 9.47 -1.24
C MET A 882 34.14 10.70 -0.41
N ARG A 883 32.90 10.71 0.08
CA ARG A 883 32.39 11.63 1.06
C ARG A 883 32.32 10.93 2.41
N ASP A 884 32.57 11.71 3.46
CA ASP A 884 32.52 11.23 4.85
C ASP A 884 31.71 12.20 5.74
N ASP A 885 30.96 13.11 5.12
CA ASP A 885 30.22 14.16 5.78
C ASP A 885 28.73 13.84 5.90
N GLY A 886 28.20 13.92 7.13
CA GLY A 886 26.77 13.80 7.42
C GLY A 886 26.12 12.57 6.80
N ILE A 887 25.02 12.78 6.06
CA ILE A 887 24.28 11.72 5.37
C ILE A 887 25.10 11.04 4.26
N TYR A 888 26.19 11.64 3.77
CA TYR A 888 27.02 11.10 2.70
C TYR A 888 28.15 10.19 3.21
N ARG A 889 28.17 9.85 4.51
CA ARG A 889 29.18 8.96 5.11
C ARG A 889 29.34 7.66 4.32
N GLY A 890 30.54 7.41 3.78
CA GLY A 890 30.88 6.24 2.98
C GLY A 890 30.40 6.25 1.52
N ILE A 891 29.66 7.29 1.11
CA ILE A 891 29.13 7.46 -0.25
C ILE A 891 30.18 8.11 -1.14
N HIS A 892 30.27 7.65 -2.38
CA HIS A 892 31.17 8.20 -3.39
C HIS A 892 30.39 9.08 -4.36
N GLU A 893 30.83 10.32 -4.52
CA GLU A 893 30.23 11.31 -5.42
C GLU A 893 31.01 11.40 -6.74
N LYS A 894 30.28 11.48 -7.85
CA LYS A 894 30.77 11.93 -9.14
C LYS A 894 30.13 13.27 -9.49
N ALA A 895 30.89 14.34 -9.30
CA ALA A 895 30.52 15.68 -9.73
C ALA A 895 30.98 15.93 -11.18
N GLN A 896 30.12 16.54 -12.00
CA GLN A 896 30.45 16.99 -13.34
C GLN A 896 29.85 18.39 -13.56
N GLU A 897 30.62 19.28 -14.18
CA GLU A 897 30.21 20.67 -14.40
C GLU A 897 28.93 20.74 -15.25
N GLY A 898 27.88 21.39 -14.74
CA GLY A 898 26.58 21.53 -15.41
C GLY A 898 25.63 20.33 -15.31
N VAL A 899 25.98 19.26 -14.59
CA VAL A 899 25.14 18.06 -14.39
C VAL A 899 24.98 17.77 -12.90
N PRO A 900 23.78 17.39 -12.41
CA PRO A 900 23.60 16.99 -11.01
C PRO A 900 24.54 15.85 -10.61
N SER A 901 25.13 15.95 -9.42
CA SER A 901 26.02 14.94 -8.87
C SER A 901 25.35 13.57 -8.77
N ARG A 902 26.12 12.52 -9.07
CA ARG A 902 25.69 11.12 -8.93
C ARG A 902 26.40 10.48 -7.75
N PHE A 903 25.67 9.67 -7.00
CA PHE A 903 26.15 9.04 -5.77
C PHE A 903 26.26 7.54 -5.92
N TYR A 904 27.25 6.96 -5.25
CA TYR A 904 27.56 5.54 -5.34
C TYR A 904 27.95 4.96 -3.97
N ALA A 905 27.38 3.82 -3.61
CA ALA A 905 27.91 2.99 -2.53
C ALA A 905 29.01 2.08 -3.08
N VAL A 906 30.09 1.88 -2.32
CA VAL A 906 31.20 1.00 -2.72
C VAL A 906 31.36 -0.09 -1.68
N GLN A 907 31.43 -1.34 -2.12
CA GLN A 907 31.69 -2.48 -1.26
C GLN A 907 32.41 -3.58 -2.03
N GLN A 908 33.48 -4.13 -1.45
CA GLN A 908 34.27 -5.23 -2.04
C GLN A 908 34.61 -4.98 -3.53
N GLU A 909 35.15 -3.79 -3.84
CA GLU A 909 35.52 -3.33 -5.20
C GLU A 909 34.36 -3.20 -6.20
N LYS A 910 33.12 -3.48 -5.78
CA LYS A 910 31.91 -3.24 -6.58
C LYS A 910 31.29 -1.90 -6.23
N VAL A 911 30.71 -1.27 -7.25
CA VAL A 911 30.10 0.05 -7.15
C VAL A 911 28.61 -0.06 -7.43
N TYR A 912 27.80 0.60 -6.60
CA TYR A 912 26.35 0.53 -6.63
C TYR A 912 25.81 1.94 -6.79
N ALA A 913 24.97 2.18 -7.79
CA ALA A 913 24.32 3.47 -7.93
C ALA A 913 23.32 3.65 -6.79
N VAL A 914 23.31 4.82 -6.14
CA VAL A 914 22.40 5.10 -5.05
C VAL A 914 21.78 6.48 -5.21
N THR A 915 20.55 6.62 -4.76
CA THR A 915 19.88 7.91 -4.57
C THR A 915 19.53 8.08 -3.11
N TYR A 916 19.65 9.29 -2.59
CA TYR A 916 19.19 9.56 -1.25
C TYR A 916 17.66 9.66 -1.28
N ASP A 917 16.98 8.74 -0.59
CA ASP A 917 15.56 8.87 -0.32
C ASP A 917 15.40 9.65 0.96
N SER A 918 14.93 10.86 0.77
CA SER A 918 14.81 11.83 1.83
C SER A 918 13.68 11.50 2.81
N ASP A 919 12.74 10.67 2.38
CA ASP A 919 11.49 10.32 3.03
C ASP A 919 11.71 9.26 4.08
N SER A 920 12.45 8.24 3.68
CA SER A 920 12.97 7.24 4.58
C SER A 920 14.30 7.61 5.21
N ALA A 921 14.89 8.76 4.82
CA ALA A 921 16.25 9.21 5.12
C ALA A 921 17.24 8.04 5.18
N ALA A 922 17.27 7.35 4.04
CA ALA A 922 18.10 6.19 3.78
C ALA A 922 18.59 6.30 2.34
N TRP A 923 19.75 5.72 2.06
CA TRP A 923 20.21 5.59 0.69
C TRP A 923 19.46 4.44 0.02
N ARG A 924 18.94 4.67 -1.18
CA ARG A 924 18.26 3.65 -1.97
C ARG A 924 19.18 3.17 -3.08
N VAL A 925 19.37 1.86 -3.18
CA VAL A 925 20.14 1.25 -4.26
C VAL A 925 19.32 1.25 -5.53
N ILE A 926 19.87 1.86 -6.57
CA ILE A 926 19.31 1.85 -7.92
C ILE A 926 19.92 0.66 -8.66
N ASP A 927 19.08 -0.33 -8.98
CA ASP A 927 19.50 -1.40 -9.88
C ASP A 927 19.60 -0.86 -11.31
N SER A 928 20.83 -0.80 -11.85
CA SER A 928 21.07 -0.29 -13.20
C SER A 928 20.36 -1.09 -14.30
N ARG A 929 19.93 -2.32 -14.02
CA ARG A 929 19.16 -3.19 -14.93
C ARG A 929 17.69 -2.77 -15.02
N ARG A 930 17.15 -2.16 -13.96
CA ARG A 930 15.77 -1.62 -13.90
C ARG A 930 15.70 -0.40 -12.96
N PRO A 931 16.22 0.76 -13.39
CA PRO A 931 16.33 1.96 -12.53
C PRO A 931 14.96 2.58 -12.17
N ASP A 932 13.93 2.25 -12.94
CA ASP A 932 12.55 2.68 -12.81
C ASP A 932 11.71 1.79 -11.88
N ALA A 933 12.26 0.71 -11.32
CA ALA A 933 11.54 -0.16 -10.39
C ALA A 933 10.96 0.62 -9.20
N TYR A 934 9.71 0.29 -8.80
CA TYR A 934 9.00 1.06 -7.77
C TYR A 934 9.62 0.90 -6.39
N TYR A 935 10.23 -0.26 -6.12
CA TYR A 935 10.98 -0.51 -4.91
C TYR A 935 12.49 -0.41 -5.18
N GLN A 936 13.18 0.33 -4.32
CA GLN A 936 14.63 0.41 -4.28
C GLN A 936 15.11 0.05 -2.86
N LEU A 937 16.15 -0.79 -2.77
CA LEU A 937 16.62 -1.34 -1.49
C LEU A 937 17.18 -0.21 -0.62
N PRO A 938 16.61 0.05 0.56
CA PRO A 938 17.16 1.02 1.49
C PRO A 938 18.39 0.45 2.20
N ILE A 939 19.46 1.23 2.24
CA ILE A 939 20.73 0.87 2.83
C ILE A 939 21.24 1.97 3.75
N GLN A 940 21.98 1.54 4.77
CA GLN A 940 22.75 2.39 5.66
C GLN A 940 24.10 1.73 5.93
N LEU A 941 25.08 2.54 6.34
CA LEU A 941 26.40 2.05 6.69
C LEU A 941 26.43 1.74 8.20
N ASP A 942 26.76 0.51 8.58
CA ASP A 942 26.91 0.15 9.98
C ASP A 942 28.23 0.67 10.58
N ASP A 943 28.41 0.49 11.89
CA ASP A 943 29.61 0.92 12.63
C ASP A 943 30.91 0.23 12.16
N GLN A 944 30.81 -0.87 11.40
CA GLN A 944 31.93 -1.61 10.83
C GLN A 944 32.23 -1.21 9.38
N GLY A 945 31.51 -0.23 8.81
CA GLY A 945 31.69 0.22 7.44
C GLY A 945 31.07 -0.74 6.41
N VAL A 946 30.09 -1.55 6.80
CA VAL A 946 29.37 -2.50 5.95
C VAL A 946 27.99 -1.94 5.64
N TRP A 947 27.59 -1.98 4.36
CA TRP A 947 26.22 -1.60 3.97
C TRP A 947 25.20 -2.65 4.41
N VAL A 948 24.30 -2.28 5.30
CA VAL A 948 23.21 -3.10 5.83
C VAL A 948 21.85 -2.55 5.41
N HIS A 949 20.78 -3.35 5.55
CA HIS A 949 19.42 -2.90 5.26
C HIS A 949 19.05 -1.74 6.19
N ALA A 950 18.62 -0.61 5.64
CA ALA A 950 18.08 0.46 6.44
C ALA A 950 16.60 0.19 6.74
N SER A 951 16.22 0.20 8.02
CA SER A 951 14.83 -0.01 8.44
C SER A 951 13.95 1.14 7.95
N THR A 952 13.25 0.91 6.84
CA THR A 952 12.21 1.80 6.32
C THR A 952 10.89 1.06 6.43
N GLY A 953 9.85 1.66 7.03
CA GLY A 953 8.56 0.98 7.23
C GLY A 953 8.02 0.34 5.94
N LEU A 954 7.33 -0.79 6.08
CA LEU A 954 6.68 -1.51 4.96
C LEU A 954 5.72 -0.55 4.21
N ARG A 955 5.84 -0.48 2.88
CA ARG A 955 4.85 0.20 2.02
C ARG A 955 3.55 -0.60 2.01
N GLY A 956 2.74 -0.30 3.01
CA GLY A 956 1.35 -0.74 3.24
C GLY A 956 0.62 0.20 4.22
N GLY A 957 1.33 1.16 4.82
CA GLY A 957 0.81 2.40 5.39
C GLY A 957 1.67 3.55 4.88
N GLY A 958 1.08 4.50 4.13
CA GLY A 958 1.80 5.49 3.34
C GLY A 958 2.68 6.44 4.17
N ARG A 959 3.79 6.93 3.56
CA ARG A 959 4.51 8.18 3.92
C ARG A 959 5.42 8.65 2.77
N HIS A 960 4.97 9.67 2.03
CA HIS A 960 5.70 10.39 0.97
C HIS A 960 6.31 11.69 1.49
N ARG A 961 7.63 11.81 1.64
CA ARG A 961 8.26 13.08 1.99
C ARG A 961 8.75 13.80 0.73
N ILE A 962 9.01 15.09 0.89
CA ILE A 962 9.91 15.86 0.03
C ILE A 962 10.90 16.47 0.98
N THR A 963 12.20 16.25 0.76
CA THR A 963 13.23 17.02 1.46
C THR A 963 13.97 17.91 0.47
N LYS A 964 14.04 19.19 0.82
CA LYS A 964 14.93 20.17 0.18
C LYS A 964 16.37 19.77 0.44
N LEU A 965 17.15 19.65 -0.64
CA LEU A 965 18.61 19.53 -0.59
C LEU A 965 19.28 20.77 0.04
N PRO A 966 20.45 20.64 0.68
CA PRO A 966 21.19 21.76 1.24
C PRO A 966 21.72 22.69 0.14
N MET A 967 21.54 24.00 0.29
CA MET A 967 22.24 25.01 -0.51
C MET A 967 23.71 25.03 -0.10
N GLU A 968 24.60 24.62 -1.01
CA GLU A 968 26.02 24.98 -0.92
C GLU A 968 26.20 26.48 -1.13
N SER A 969 26.94 27.10 -0.22
CA SER A 969 27.42 28.46 -0.30
C SER A 969 28.53 28.59 -1.35
N ALA A 970 28.21 29.14 -2.52
CA ALA A 970 29.21 29.65 -3.45
C ALA A 970 28.81 31.06 -3.90
N GLY A 971 29.62 32.05 -3.52
CA GLY A 971 29.46 33.43 -3.96
C GLY A 971 29.86 33.62 -5.42
N GLY A 972 29.24 34.61 -6.07
CA GLY A 972 29.77 35.25 -7.28
C GLY A 972 28.97 35.03 -8.56
N ALA A 973 28.04 35.96 -8.80
CA ALA A 973 27.57 36.47 -10.11
C ALA A 973 27.16 35.47 -11.20
N GLY A 974 25.84 35.40 -11.43
CA GLY A 974 25.23 34.87 -12.66
C GLY A 974 23.92 34.17 -12.36
N THR A 975 22.80 34.90 -12.41
CA THR A 975 21.44 34.36 -12.18
C THR A 975 21.02 33.43 -13.33
N PRO A 976 20.75 32.13 -13.13
CA PRO A 976 19.95 31.33 -14.05
C PRO A 976 18.49 31.34 -13.56
N GLY A 977 17.55 31.58 -14.48
CA GLY A 977 16.15 31.86 -14.18
C GLY A 977 15.44 30.78 -13.38
N LYS A 978 14.83 31.19 -12.25
CA LYS A 978 13.78 30.43 -11.56
C LYS A 978 12.59 30.25 -12.50
N SER A 979 12.06 29.03 -12.60
CA SER A 979 10.75 28.78 -13.22
C SER A 979 9.67 29.58 -12.48
N ALA A 980 8.97 30.46 -13.19
CA ALA A 980 7.88 31.25 -12.62
C ALA A 980 6.79 30.34 -12.03
N GLY A 981 6.51 30.47 -10.73
CA GLY A 981 5.36 29.81 -10.11
C GLY A 981 4.06 30.25 -10.78
N LYS A 982 3.11 29.33 -10.96
CA LYS A 982 1.81 29.63 -11.59
C LYS A 982 1.05 30.65 -10.72
N LEU A 983 0.90 31.88 -11.21
CA LEU A 983 0.27 32.98 -10.48
C LEU A 983 -1.25 32.77 -10.39
N ARG A 984 -1.79 32.79 -9.16
CA ARG A 984 -3.25 32.66 -8.90
C ARG A 984 -4.02 33.93 -9.31
N TYR A 985 -3.35 35.09 -9.31
CA TYR A 985 -3.91 36.38 -9.72
C TYR A 985 -2.87 37.25 -10.44
N LYS A 986 -3.26 38.00 -11.47
CA LYS A 986 -2.46 39.09 -12.06
C LYS A 986 -2.74 40.39 -11.30
N ILE A 987 -1.69 41.11 -10.90
CA ILE A 987 -1.82 42.43 -10.27
C ILE A 987 -1.68 43.49 -11.36
N HIS A 988 -2.71 44.30 -11.55
CA HIS A 988 -2.69 45.42 -12.47
C HIS A 988 -2.48 46.70 -11.66
N MET A 989 -1.35 47.37 -11.86
CA MET A 989 -0.99 48.53 -11.03
C MET A 989 -1.75 49.81 -11.41
N ASN A 990 -2.38 49.90 -12.60
CA ASN A 990 -3.05 51.11 -13.10
C ASN A 990 -2.22 52.40 -12.86
N ASP A 991 -2.86 53.57 -12.88
CA ASP A 991 -2.27 54.83 -12.42
C ASP A 991 -2.25 54.93 -10.88
N PHE A 992 -2.04 53.81 -10.16
CA PHE A 992 -2.09 53.78 -8.69
C PHE A 992 -1.14 54.79 -8.05
N PHE A 993 0.04 54.97 -8.63
CA PHE A 993 1.03 55.94 -8.13
C PHE A 993 0.56 57.41 -8.28
N ASP A 994 -0.45 57.67 -9.12
CA ASP A 994 -1.04 58.99 -9.30
C ASP A 994 -2.31 59.22 -8.46
N THR A 995 -2.80 58.18 -7.77
CA THR A 995 -4.00 58.25 -6.92
C THR A 995 -3.79 59.13 -5.69
N ALA A 996 -4.90 59.67 -5.16
CA ALA A 996 -4.85 60.48 -3.95
C ALA A 996 -4.41 59.66 -2.72
N GLU A 997 -4.78 58.39 -2.70
CA GLU A 997 -4.47 57.39 -1.67
C GLU A 997 -2.97 57.12 -1.60
N PHE A 998 -2.31 56.89 -2.75
CA PHE A 998 -0.86 56.70 -2.79
C PHE A 998 -0.11 57.98 -2.41
N LYS A 999 -0.54 59.15 -2.91
CA LYS A 999 0.09 60.44 -2.59
C LYS A 999 0.01 60.77 -1.09
N ALA A 1000 -1.13 60.51 -0.46
CA ALA A 1000 -1.30 60.67 0.99
C ALA A 1000 -0.42 59.70 1.79
N ALA A 1001 -0.30 58.45 1.36
CA ALA A 1001 0.61 57.49 1.99
C ALA A 1001 2.09 57.91 1.83
N TYR A 1002 2.46 58.43 0.66
CA TYR A 1002 3.81 58.91 0.36
C TYR A 1002 4.27 60.07 1.26
N GLU A 1003 3.37 60.99 1.62
CA GLU A 1003 3.67 62.13 2.50
C GLU A 1003 3.88 61.74 3.97
N HIS A 1004 3.35 60.59 4.41
CA HIS A 1004 3.30 60.20 5.83
C HIS A 1004 4.13 58.97 6.21
N ILE A 1005 4.57 58.18 5.24
CA ILE A 1005 5.39 56.99 5.47
C ILE A 1005 6.87 57.37 5.39
N GLN A 1006 7.64 57.10 6.45
CA GLN A 1006 9.09 57.34 6.48
C GLN A 1006 9.87 56.30 5.64
N ALA A 1007 9.64 56.25 4.33
CA ALA A 1007 10.38 55.44 3.37
C ALA A 1007 11.33 56.33 2.54
N LYS A 1008 12.54 55.84 2.22
CA LYS A 1008 13.42 56.50 1.24
C LYS A 1008 12.82 56.51 -0.17
N ASP A 1009 12.06 55.48 -0.53
CA ASP A 1009 11.33 55.34 -1.79
C ASP A 1009 10.16 54.34 -1.62
N LEU A 1010 8.94 54.88 -1.44
CA LEU A 1010 7.73 54.09 -1.27
C LEU A 1010 7.31 53.40 -2.58
N GLU A 1011 7.54 54.05 -3.72
CA GLU A 1011 7.19 53.54 -5.05
C GLU A 1011 8.05 52.31 -5.39
N ALA A 1012 9.37 52.39 -5.18
CA ALA A 1012 10.27 51.25 -5.37
C ALA A 1012 9.93 50.08 -4.45
N SER A 1013 9.49 50.35 -3.22
CA SER A 1013 9.08 49.32 -2.25
C SER A 1013 7.84 48.57 -2.72
N VAL A 1014 6.85 49.28 -3.26
CA VAL A 1014 5.63 48.69 -3.83
C VAL A 1014 5.95 47.88 -5.09
N LYS A 1015 6.80 48.40 -5.98
CA LYS A 1015 7.24 47.67 -7.20
C LYS A 1015 7.96 46.37 -6.84
N ASN A 1016 8.87 46.39 -5.87
CA ASN A 1016 9.63 45.23 -5.43
C ASN A 1016 8.72 44.15 -4.80
N ALA A 1017 7.72 44.55 -4.00
CA ALA A 1017 6.76 43.59 -3.44
C ALA A 1017 5.94 42.86 -4.52
N VAL A 1018 5.50 43.58 -5.56
CA VAL A 1018 4.79 42.97 -6.69
C VAL A 1018 5.71 42.11 -7.55
N GLU A 1019 6.96 42.53 -7.76
CA GLU A 1019 7.95 41.74 -8.49
C GLU A 1019 8.27 40.42 -7.76
N LYS A 1020 8.44 40.45 -6.42
CA LYS A 1020 8.58 39.24 -5.60
C LYS A 1020 7.37 38.31 -5.72
N TYR A 1021 6.16 38.85 -5.70
CA TYR A 1021 4.95 38.07 -5.94
C TYR A 1021 4.95 37.41 -7.33
N VAL A 1022 5.33 38.14 -8.38
CA VAL A 1022 5.41 37.62 -9.75
C VAL A 1022 6.47 36.51 -9.88
N LEU A 1023 7.60 36.62 -9.18
CA LEU A 1023 8.71 35.67 -9.24
C LEU A 1023 8.50 34.42 -8.39
N ASP A 1024 7.98 34.56 -7.17
CA ASP A 1024 7.87 33.47 -6.20
C ASP A 1024 6.43 32.90 -6.08
N GLY A 1025 5.44 33.46 -6.79
CA GLY A 1025 4.08 32.95 -6.84
C GLY A 1025 3.20 33.34 -5.64
N ALA A 1026 2.16 32.53 -5.36
CA ALA A 1026 1.12 32.85 -4.36
C ALA A 1026 1.61 32.97 -2.90
N ALA A 1027 2.86 32.60 -2.61
CA ALA A 1027 3.43 32.57 -1.25
C ALA A 1027 3.46 33.95 -0.55
N HIS A 1028 3.49 35.04 -1.32
CA HIS A 1028 3.56 36.41 -0.78
C HIS A 1028 2.22 37.14 -0.74
N LEU A 1029 1.15 36.51 -1.26
CA LEU A 1029 -0.19 37.11 -1.32
C LEU A 1029 -1.04 36.60 -0.16
N HIS A 1030 -1.40 37.50 0.74
CA HIS A 1030 -2.18 37.18 1.94
C HIS A 1030 -3.63 37.64 1.80
N LYS A 1031 -4.59 36.85 2.28
CA LYS A 1031 -6.01 37.23 2.27
C LYS A 1031 -6.29 38.21 3.42
N TRP A 1032 -6.98 39.30 3.12
CA TRP A 1032 -7.46 40.27 4.11
C TRP A 1032 -8.96 40.10 4.33
N LYS A 1033 -9.39 40.00 5.60
CA LYS A 1033 -10.79 40.06 6.00
C LYS A 1033 -11.05 41.44 6.63
N PRO A 1034 -11.72 42.39 5.95
CA PRO A 1034 -11.98 43.70 6.51
C PRO A 1034 -12.83 43.62 7.78
N THR A 1035 -12.50 44.42 8.79
CA THR A 1035 -13.36 44.59 9.98
C THR A 1035 -14.35 45.74 9.78
N ALA A 1036 -15.35 45.86 10.66
CA ALA A 1036 -16.35 46.93 10.60
C ALA A 1036 -15.73 48.36 10.65
N LYS A 1037 -14.48 48.50 11.10
CA LYS A 1037 -13.75 49.77 11.17
C LYS A 1037 -13.17 50.23 9.82
N ASN A 1038 -12.97 49.31 8.86
CA ASN A 1038 -12.25 49.59 7.61
C ASN A 1038 -13.11 50.26 6.52
N LYS A 1039 -14.43 50.39 6.70
CA LYS A 1039 -15.39 50.96 5.71
C LYS A 1039 -15.27 50.34 4.29
N LEU A 1040 -14.84 49.08 4.19
CA LEU A 1040 -14.75 48.31 2.94
C LEU A 1040 -16.00 47.44 2.75
N ASP A 1041 -16.31 47.09 1.49
CA ASP A 1041 -17.42 46.19 1.16
C ASP A 1041 -17.22 44.81 1.84
N LYS A 1042 -18.19 44.36 2.64
CA LYS A 1042 -18.09 43.09 3.37
C LYS A 1042 -18.07 41.87 2.44
N ASN A 1043 -18.56 42.02 1.21
CA ASN A 1043 -18.61 40.95 0.22
C ASN A 1043 -17.42 40.97 -0.75
N GLY A 1044 -16.55 41.98 -0.66
CA GLY A 1044 -15.35 42.09 -1.49
C GLY A 1044 -14.25 41.10 -1.06
N LYS A 1045 -13.50 40.54 -2.04
CA LYS A 1045 -12.30 39.73 -1.76
C LYS A 1045 -11.07 40.64 -1.75
N PHE A 1046 -10.48 40.84 -0.58
CA PHE A 1046 -9.30 41.67 -0.37
C PHE A 1046 -8.07 40.84 -0.05
N TYR A 1047 -6.92 41.34 -0.46
CA TYR A 1047 -5.62 40.73 -0.26
C TYR A 1047 -4.59 41.80 0.10
N PHE A 1048 -3.39 41.38 0.48
CA PHE A 1048 -2.27 42.29 0.65
C PHE A 1048 -0.92 41.65 0.33
N LEU A 1049 0.06 42.52 0.05
CA LEU A 1049 1.48 42.19 -0.02
C LEU A 1049 2.26 42.93 1.05
N ASP A 1050 3.28 42.27 1.61
CA ASP A 1050 4.15 42.85 2.64
C ASP A 1050 5.18 43.82 2.04
N LEU A 1051 5.16 45.08 2.50
CA LEU A 1051 6.16 46.09 2.12
C LEU A 1051 7.37 46.03 3.05
N THR A 1052 8.17 44.97 2.88
CA THR A 1052 9.31 44.61 3.74
C THR A 1052 10.45 45.63 3.78
N SER A 1053 10.52 46.57 2.83
CA SER A 1053 11.59 47.59 2.72
C SER A 1053 11.24 48.93 3.41
N ILE A 1054 10.16 48.99 4.19
CA ILE A 1054 9.66 50.22 4.81
C ILE A 1054 9.66 50.10 6.34
N GLY A 1055 10.46 50.96 6.99
CA GLY A 1055 10.67 51.00 8.44
C GLY A 1055 11.87 50.18 8.93
N ASP A 1056 12.34 50.44 10.15
CA ASP A 1056 13.54 49.82 10.75
C ASP A 1056 13.35 48.36 11.23
N SER A 1057 12.39 47.63 10.65
CA SER A 1057 11.97 46.30 11.12
C SER A 1057 12.67 45.17 10.35
N THR A 1058 13.37 44.28 11.06
CA THR A 1058 13.90 43.02 10.52
C THR A 1058 12.79 41.95 10.56
N GLY A 1059 11.86 41.99 9.60
CA GLY A 1059 10.71 41.08 9.55
C GLY A 1059 9.78 41.36 8.37
N ARG A 1060 8.48 41.06 8.50
CA ARG A 1060 7.47 41.31 7.45
C ARG A 1060 7.23 42.80 7.16
N GLY A 1061 7.84 43.74 7.89
CA GLY A 1061 7.60 45.18 7.75
C GLY A 1061 6.25 45.62 8.36
N ASP A 1062 6.09 46.93 8.61
CA ASP A 1062 4.89 47.49 9.25
C ASP A 1062 3.77 47.86 8.28
N TRP A 1063 4.08 47.95 6.99
CA TRP A 1063 3.20 48.46 5.94
C TRP A 1063 2.84 47.38 4.91
N ARG A 1064 1.64 47.49 4.35
CA ARG A 1064 1.02 46.50 3.45
C ARG A 1064 0.43 47.20 2.24
N LEU A 1065 0.63 46.65 1.05
CA LEU A 1065 -0.10 47.06 -0.14
C LEU A 1065 -1.46 46.37 -0.13
N GLY A 1066 -2.55 47.12 0.05
CA GLY A 1066 -3.91 46.62 -0.03
C GLY A 1066 -4.34 46.38 -1.47
N LEU A 1067 -4.82 45.18 -1.75
CA LEU A 1067 -5.27 44.72 -3.07
C LEU A 1067 -6.74 44.32 -3.01
N LYS A 1068 -7.53 44.72 -4.00
CA LYS A 1068 -8.93 44.29 -4.15
C LYS A 1068 -9.08 43.46 -5.41
N ARG A 1069 -9.94 42.44 -5.37
CA ARG A 1069 -10.31 41.70 -6.56
C ARG A 1069 -11.32 42.50 -7.38
N VAL A 1070 -10.98 42.76 -8.63
CA VAL A 1070 -11.86 43.49 -9.55
C VAL A 1070 -12.58 42.51 -10.49
N GLU A 1071 -11.89 41.47 -10.97
CA GLU A 1071 -12.48 40.40 -11.80
C GLU A 1071 -11.83 39.02 -11.51
N LYS A 1072 -12.24 37.95 -12.21
CA LYS A 1072 -11.67 36.59 -12.02
C LYS A 1072 -10.19 36.58 -12.44
N GLY A 1073 -9.31 36.28 -11.48
CA GLY A 1073 -7.87 36.22 -11.70
C GLY A 1073 -7.16 37.59 -11.76
N MET A 1074 -7.83 38.70 -11.40
CA MET A 1074 -7.24 40.04 -11.46
C MET A 1074 -7.40 40.82 -10.14
N LEU A 1075 -6.30 41.40 -9.66
CA LEU A 1075 -6.22 42.26 -8.48
C LEU A 1075 -5.75 43.65 -8.86
N GLU A 1076 -6.27 44.66 -8.15
CA GLU A 1076 -5.81 46.05 -8.28
C GLU A 1076 -5.46 46.62 -6.89
N PRO A 1077 -4.37 47.41 -6.77
CA PRO A 1077 -4.06 48.13 -5.56
C PRO A 1077 -5.07 49.24 -5.31
N PHE A 1078 -5.41 49.46 -4.05
CA PHE A 1078 -6.35 50.51 -3.67
C PHE A 1078 -5.91 51.32 -2.44
N ASP A 1079 -4.95 50.84 -1.64
CA ASP A 1079 -4.47 51.55 -0.47
C ASP A 1079 -3.10 51.02 0.01
N ILE A 1080 -2.41 51.79 0.87
CA ILE A 1080 -1.24 51.35 1.64
C ILE A 1080 -1.55 51.48 3.11
N VAL A 1081 -1.69 50.34 3.79
CA VAL A 1081 -2.20 50.26 5.15
C VAL A 1081 -1.12 49.80 6.12
N ASN A 1082 -1.10 50.39 7.32
CA ASN A 1082 -0.31 49.84 8.41
C ASN A 1082 -0.98 48.57 8.93
N HIS A 1083 -0.21 47.51 9.21
CA HIS A 1083 -0.77 46.24 9.69
C HIS A 1083 -1.60 46.37 10.98
N LYS A 1084 -1.35 47.40 11.81
CA LYS A 1084 -2.14 47.69 13.01
C LYS A 1084 -3.56 48.21 12.72
N ASN A 1085 -3.80 48.66 11.49
CA ASN A 1085 -5.06 49.21 11.02
C ASN A 1085 -5.83 48.27 10.08
N MET A 1086 -5.27 47.08 9.79
CA MET A 1086 -5.93 46.02 9.00
C MET A 1086 -6.78 45.12 9.88
#